data_AF-A0A133UUA1-F1
#
_entry.id   AF-A0A133UUA1-F1
#
_cell.length_a   1.000
_cell.length_b   1.000
_cell.length_c   1.000
_cell.angle_alpha   90.00
_cell.angle_beta   90.00
_cell.angle_gamma   90.00
#
_symmetry.space_group_name_H-M   'P 1'
#
loop_
_entity.id
_entity.type
_entity.pdbx_description
1 polymer ?
#
loop_
_entity_poly.entity_id
_entity_poly.type
_entity_poly.pdbx_seq_one_letter_code
_entity_poly.pdbx_strand_id
1 'polypeptide(L)'
;MSVREYVSEFAKIGGKKLDAVFYSLDCENETIKELATGSDERIREVYNQMQGVSDSYSERGLKGKIGSVGADLQKGLMNYLEFRGLRNEVEDLAGDLGVDPLDDLCVYYGGGGVVSELEKDLPHYFEIAAVPKKPVETELQSQSSSLVFGVNQSVVYSNPSISLKLKHVSGKTKNHRKIEAAFDDTGHAYWIVANLTCPNLDFQDKGKQKFDTRPFEPTISDVVGKAVRKSERDIRPQLNSLQSDPDPSPSRREKEFERKRAPRGFIKDFVFSNFDQAFAEATNGGEYICTMRQLYYKMRPMFKRLVEKTGYKYSPNASFDPDKPPEKFKKLKLRYKTFSKKVDEYEREVLGRRKVFRDKRGFFVEPHSNEIIDLSTKQVEKYDPPEKQFGNLLYVEKTGFFELLHKNFELTKKYDIGLINARGSAVGAARDLVEKIQRKCDDVMLYILTDLDIKGIGIGKDAENPDELSSLQRKFDAERIGVSLQDVADYDLQTESRDYSDRMIAELENRYEEGEISEELYQFLKSGQGVEINAFSPVTLEGYLIDKFEEYGIEKVKPNEEDIEEPDVESPDKICEKAQREAVGEYVIDQCAGRIVDELESVDVSSLDAIDKLEELADKGSRALLESVLEALEENPSKSWRDLEREEKRKIESAAERKTEKIEQVVKNETKNILEDRIAVYVQFKNGVETEGVS
;
A
#
# COMPACT_ATOMS: atom_id res chain seq x y z
N MET A 1 12.53 -38.35 -16.72
CA MET A 1 11.60 -37.83 -15.70
C MET A 1 11.78 -38.69 -14.47
N SER A 2 12.21 -38.08 -13.37
CA SER A 2 12.23 -38.73 -12.06
C SER A 2 10.83 -38.90 -11.50
N VAL A 3 10.66 -39.76 -10.49
CA VAL A 3 9.39 -39.92 -9.78
C VAL A 3 8.98 -38.58 -9.15
N ARG A 4 9.93 -37.84 -8.57
CA ARG A 4 9.67 -36.51 -7.99
C ARG A 4 9.22 -35.47 -9.02
N GLU A 5 9.87 -35.44 -10.18
CA GLU A 5 9.44 -34.58 -11.30
C GLU A 5 8.03 -34.94 -11.75
N TYR A 6 7.73 -36.23 -11.92
CA TYR A 6 6.40 -36.72 -12.31
C TYR A 6 5.32 -36.36 -11.30
N VAL A 7 5.58 -36.58 -10.00
CA VAL A 7 4.64 -36.23 -8.93
C VAL A 7 4.39 -34.73 -8.88
N SER A 8 5.39 -33.90 -9.20
CA SER A 8 5.24 -32.44 -9.26
C SER A 8 4.31 -31.95 -10.38
N GLU A 9 4.04 -32.78 -11.40
CA GLU A 9 3.09 -32.47 -12.46
C GLU A 9 1.62 -32.58 -11.99
N PHE A 10 1.37 -33.29 -10.88
CA PHE A 10 0.03 -33.41 -10.32
C PHE A 10 -0.41 -32.10 -9.64
N ALA A 11 -1.65 -31.71 -9.91
CA ALA A 11 -2.20 -30.45 -9.42
C ALA A 11 -2.05 -30.31 -7.89
N LYS A 12 -1.45 -29.20 -7.44
CA LYS A 12 -1.24 -28.82 -6.03
C LYS A 12 -0.22 -29.66 -5.24
N ILE A 13 0.56 -30.53 -5.90
CA ILE A 13 1.70 -31.21 -5.26
C ILE A 13 2.99 -30.51 -5.70
N GLY A 14 3.32 -29.40 -5.04
CA GLY A 14 4.52 -28.61 -5.30
C GLY A 14 5.12 -28.03 -4.02
N GLY A 15 6.39 -27.62 -4.06
CA GLY A 15 7.11 -27.08 -2.91
C GLY A 15 7.07 -28.01 -1.70
N LYS A 16 6.71 -27.48 -0.52
CA LYS A 16 6.67 -28.22 0.76
C LYS A 16 5.78 -29.47 0.75
N LYS A 17 4.75 -29.52 -0.11
CA LYS A 17 3.89 -30.72 -0.23
C LYS A 17 4.58 -31.83 -1.00
N LEU A 18 5.37 -31.48 -2.01
CA LEU A 18 6.20 -32.44 -2.72
C LEU A 18 7.26 -33.01 -1.75
N ASP A 19 7.84 -32.17 -0.90
CA ASP A 19 8.73 -32.62 0.17
C ASP A 19 8.03 -33.58 1.15
N ALA A 20 6.79 -33.28 1.51
CA ALA A 20 6.00 -34.13 2.40
C ALA A 20 5.66 -35.51 1.79
N VAL A 21 5.38 -35.59 0.47
CA VAL A 21 5.18 -36.89 -0.21
C VAL A 21 6.43 -37.76 -0.08
N PHE A 22 7.61 -37.17 -0.28
CA PHE A 22 8.87 -37.91 -0.30
C PHE A 22 9.59 -37.99 1.05
N TYR A 23 9.05 -37.38 2.11
CA TYR A 23 9.67 -37.33 3.43
C TYR A 23 10.03 -38.73 3.98
N SER A 24 9.20 -39.73 3.68
CA SER A 24 9.41 -41.12 4.08
C SER A 24 9.61 -42.09 2.90
N LEU A 25 9.81 -41.59 1.68
CA LEU A 25 9.93 -42.41 0.48
C LEU A 25 11.34 -42.30 -0.12
N ASP A 26 12.07 -43.40 -0.10
CA ASP A 26 13.39 -43.50 -0.74
C ASP A 26 13.26 -43.83 -2.23
N CYS A 27 12.60 -42.95 -2.99
CA CYS A 27 12.42 -43.12 -4.43
C CYS A 27 12.36 -41.81 -5.23
N GLU A 28 12.62 -40.66 -4.62
CA GLU A 28 12.46 -39.35 -5.27
C GLU A 28 13.31 -39.17 -6.54
N ASN A 29 14.54 -39.70 -6.52
CA ASN A 29 15.51 -39.57 -7.62
C ASN A 29 15.46 -40.75 -8.60
N GLU A 30 14.64 -41.77 -8.33
CA GLU A 30 14.42 -42.87 -9.27
C GLU A 30 13.71 -42.36 -10.51
N THR A 31 13.95 -43.01 -11.65
CA THR A 31 13.13 -42.81 -12.84
C THR A 31 11.79 -43.51 -12.70
N ILE A 32 10.76 -43.00 -13.39
CA ILE A 32 9.43 -43.67 -13.43
C ILE A 32 9.56 -45.15 -13.84
N LYS A 33 10.50 -45.45 -14.73
CA LYS A 33 10.74 -46.82 -15.22
C LYS A 33 11.31 -47.71 -14.12
N GLU A 34 12.23 -47.21 -13.31
CA GLU A 34 12.82 -47.95 -12.19
C GLU A 34 11.76 -48.25 -11.11
N LEU A 35 10.96 -47.24 -10.75
CA LEU A 35 9.82 -47.41 -9.85
C LEU A 35 8.82 -48.45 -10.38
N ALA A 36 8.51 -48.39 -11.68
CA ALA A 36 7.57 -49.31 -12.34
C ALA A 36 8.10 -50.74 -12.51
N THR A 37 9.43 -50.92 -12.58
CA THR A 37 10.07 -52.25 -12.61
C THR A 37 10.24 -52.87 -11.22
N GLY A 38 9.93 -52.13 -10.15
CA GLY A 38 9.92 -52.63 -8.78
C GLY A 38 8.71 -53.52 -8.45
N SER A 39 8.09 -53.30 -7.28
CA SER A 39 6.85 -53.95 -6.85
C SER A 39 5.66 -52.98 -6.87
N ASP A 40 4.45 -53.48 -7.12
CA ASP A 40 3.20 -52.70 -7.07
C ASP A 40 3.00 -52.00 -5.71
N GLU A 41 3.60 -52.54 -4.64
CA GLU A 41 3.55 -51.96 -3.29
C GLU A 41 4.24 -50.60 -3.22
N ARG A 42 5.38 -50.41 -3.90
CA ARG A 42 6.10 -49.12 -3.91
C ARG A 42 5.32 -48.03 -4.62
N ILE A 43 4.65 -48.38 -5.72
CA ILE A 43 3.76 -47.46 -6.44
C ILE A 43 2.57 -47.06 -5.55
N ARG A 44 2.01 -48.02 -4.81
CA ARG A 44 0.93 -47.76 -3.85
C ARG A 44 1.37 -46.86 -2.69
N GLU A 45 2.60 -47.01 -2.20
CA GLU A 45 3.15 -46.14 -1.15
C GLU A 45 3.26 -44.68 -1.63
N VAL A 46 3.81 -44.46 -2.82
CA VAL A 46 3.85 -43.12 -3.45
C VAL A 46 2.43 -42.56 -3.59
N TYR A 47 1.49 -43.35 -4.10
CA TYR A 47 0.09 -42.96 -4.26
C TYR A 47 -0.59 -42.58 -2.93
N ASN A 48 -0.40 -43.38 -1.87
CA ASN A 48 -1.00 -43.14 -0.56
C ASN A 48 -0.43 -41.87 0.09
N GLN A 49 0.87 -41.61 -0.05
CA GLN A 49 1.48 -40.36 0.43
C GLN A 49 0.97 -39.14 -0.35
N MET A 50 0.82 -39.26 -1.67
CA MET A 50 0.20 -38.22 -2.49
C MET A 50 -1.25 -37.93 -2.05
N GLN A 51 -2.04 -38.96 -1.75
CA GLN A 51 -3.40 -38.78 -1.22
C GLN A 51 -3.41 -38.08 0.14
N GLY A 52 -2.45 -38.39 1.01
CA GLY A 52 -2.35 -37.80 2.36
C GLY A 52 -2.08 -36.30 2.39
N VAL A 53 -1.46 -35.74 1.34
CA VAL A 53 -1.09 -34.31 1.25
C VAL A 53 -1.93 -33.51 0.25
N SER A 54 -2.75 -34.19 -0.55
CA SER A 54 -3.62 -33.55 -1.54
C SER A 54 -4.87 -32.99 -0.87
N ASP A 55 -4.86 -31.69 -0.58
CA ASP A 55 -6.06 -30.99 -0.07
C ASP A 55 -7.22 -31.05 -1.08
N SER A 56 -8.45 -31.13 -0.55
CA SER A 56 -9.66 -30.90 -1.34
C SER A 56 -9.57 -29.57 -2.13
N TYR A 57 -10.05 -29.56 -3.37
CA TYR A 57 -9.96 -28.35 -4.20
C TYR A 57 -10.83 -27.22 -3.62
N SER A 58 -10.32 -25.98 -3.69
CA SER A 58 -11.13 -24.79 -3.49
C SER A 58 -11.98 -24.50 -4.73
N GLU A 59 -13.22 -24.00 -4.53
CA GLU A 59 -14.20 -23.72 -5.60
C GLU A 59 -13.63 -22.92 -6.79
N ARG A 60 -12.73 -21.96 -6.51
CA ARG A 60 -12.10 -21.11 -7.54
C ARG A 60 -11.10 -21.85 -8.42
N GLY A 61 -10.40 -22.85 -7.90
CA GLY A 61 -9.40 -23.62 -8.64
C GLY A 61 -10.01 -24.67 -9.59
N LEU A 62 -11.20 -25.19 -9.26
CA LEU A 62 -11.91 -26.16 -10.12
C LEU A 62 -12.48 -25.50 -11.37
N LYS A 63 -13.11 -24.33 -11.22
CA LYS A 63 -13.79 -23.63 -12.31
C LYS A 63 -12.89 -23.41 -13.55
N GLY A 64 -11.62 -23.04 -13.34
CA GLY A 64 -10.65 -22.82 -14.41
C GLY A 64 -10.05 -24.10 -15.01
N LYS A 65 -10.12 -25.24 -14.32
CA LYS A 65 -9.45 -26.49 -14.72
C LYS A 65 -10.40 -27.51 -15.38
N ILE A 66 -11.60 -27.71 -14.84
CA ILE A 66 -12.57 -28.67 -15.41
C ILE A 66 -13.57 -28.01 -16.37
N GLY A 67 -13.57 -26.67 -16.43
CA GLY A 67 -14.45 -25.88 -17.27
C GLY A 67 -15.78 -25.52 -16.60
N SER A 68 -16.37 -24.42 -17.06
CA SER A 68 -17.63 -23.87 -16.56
C SER A 68 -18.35 -23.22 -17.75
N VAL A 69 -19.68 -23.35 -17.85
CA VAL A 69 -20.43 -22.54 -18.84
C VAL A 69 -20.43 -21.08 -18.40
N GLY A 70 -20.39 -20.83 -17.09
CA GLY A 70 -20.26 -19.47 -16.56
C GLY A 70 -21.50 -18.62 -16.82
N ALA A 71 -21.31 -17.29 -16.88
CA ALA A 71 -22.41 -16.34 -17.11
C ALA A 71 -23.10 -16.55 -18.47
N ASP A 72 -22.43 -17.22 -19.43
CA ASP A 72 -23.04 -17.57 -20.71
C ASP A 72 -24.17 -18.59 -20.56
N LEU A 73 -24.30 -19.28 -19.41
CA LEU A 73 -25.47 -20.11 -19.11
C LEU A 73 -26.76 -19.30 -19.05
N GLN A 74 -26.71 -18.04 -18.58
CA GLN A 74 -27.86 -17.14 -18.54
C GLN A 74 -28.28 -16.73 -19.95
N LYS A 75 -27.31 -16.40 -20.81
CA LYS A 75 -27.56 -16.12 -22.23
C LYS A 75 -28.08 -17.35 -22.95
N GLY A 76 -27.53 -18.53 -22.65
CA GLY A 76 -27.96 -19.82 -23.18
C GLY A 76 -29.41 -20.14 -22.82
N LEU A 77 -29.84 -19.83 -21.60
CA LEU A 77 -31.24 -19.92 -21.19
C LEU A 77 -32.14 -19.01 -22.03
N MET A 78 -31.76 -17.73 -22.23
CA MET A 78 -32.54 -16.81 -23.06
C MET A 78 -32.62 -17.24 -24.53
N ASN A 79 -31.51 -17.72 -25.10
CA ASN A 79 -31.47 -18.27 -26.46
C ASN A 79 -32.33 -19.54 -26.59
N TYR A 80 -32.33 -20.40 -25.58
CA TYR A 80 -33.19 -21.58 -25.54
C TYR A 80 -34.67 -21.18 -25.52
N LEU A 81 -35.03 -20.18 -24.72
CA LEU A 81 -36.38 -19.65 -24.70
C LEU A 81 -36.77 -19.02 -26.03
N GLU A 82 -35.85 -18.32 -26.69
CA GLU A 82 -36.06 -17.76 -28.03
C GLU A 82 -36.33 -18.85 -29.06
N PHE A 83 -35.50 -19.90 -29.08
CA PHE A 83 -35.70 -21.06 -29.95
C PHE A 83 -37.04 -21.75 -29.72
N ARG A 84 -37.52 -21.77 -28.47
CA ARG A 84 -38.84 -22.31 -28.11
C ARG A 84 -40.00 -21.36 -28.39
N GLY A 85 -39.74 -20.12 -28.83
CA GLY A 85 -40.76 -19.08 -29.00
C GLY A 85 -41.31 -18.52 -27.69
N LEU A 86 -40.61 -18.74 -26.57
CA LEU A 86 -41.02 -18.39 -25.21
C LEU A 86 -40.30 -17.16 -24.66
N ARG A 87 -39.33 -16.60 -25.40
CA ARG A 87 -38.58 -15.41 -24.98
C ARG A 87 -39.50 -14.20 -24.73
N ASN A 88 -40.51 -14.04 -25.59
CA ASN A 88 -41.50 -12.97 -25.44
C ASN A 88 -42.26 -13.05 -24.11
N GLU A 89 -42.51 -14.24 -23.57
CA GLU A 89 -43.18 -14.36 -22.26
C GLU A 89 -42.34 -13.77 -21.12
N VAL A 90 -41.01 -13.91 -21.20
CA VAL A 90 -40.07 -13.36 -20.22
C VAL A 90 -39.88 -11.86 -20.44
N GLU A 91 -39.81 -11.41 -21.69
CA GLU A 91 -39.69 -9.99 -22.02
C GLU A 91 -40.97 -9.21 -21.67
N ASP A 92 -42.15 -9.79 -21.90
CA ASP A 92 -43.43 -9.23 -21.47
C ASP A 92 -43.49 -9.13 -19.94
N LEU A 93 -43.08 -10.18 -19.22
CA LEU A 93 -43.03 -10.17 -17.76
C LEU A 93 -42.05 -9.11 -17.23
N ALA A 94 -40.89 -8.96 -17.88
CA ALA A 94 -39.91 -7.94 -17.54
C ALA A 94 -40.45 -6.52 -17.81
N GLY A 95 -41.18 -6.35 -18.92
CA GLY A 95 -41.90 -5.12 -19.27
C GLY A 95 -42.97 -4.77 -18.23
N ASP A 96 -43.80 -5.74 -17.83
CA ASP A 96 -44.84 -5.58 -16.80
C ASP A 96 -44.24 -5.16 -15.44
N LEU A 97 -43.01 -5.59 -15.14
CA LEU A 97 -42.29 -5.26 -13.91
C LEU A 97 -41.39 -4.01 -14.02
N GLY A 98 -41.09 -3.54 -15.24
CA GLY A 98 -40.16 -2.45 -15.51
C GLY A 98 -38.72 -2.77 -15.10
N VAL A 99 -38.26 -4.00 -15.34
CA VAL A 99 -36.94 -4.52 -14.97
C VAL A 99 -36.24 -5.17 -16.16
N ASP A 100 -34.92 -5.40 -16.08
CA ASP A 100 -34.20 -6.12 -17.13
C ASP A 100 -34.39 -7.65 -17.01
N PRO A 101 -34.75 -8.36 -18.10
CA PRO A 101 -35.02 -9.80 -18.04
C PRO A 101 -33.79 -10.64 -17.65
N LEU A 102 -32.57 -10.20 -17.99
CA LEU A 102 -31.34 -10.92 -17.71
C LEU A 102 -30.72 -10.51 -16.37
N ASP A 103 -30.67 -9.21 -16.08
CA ASP A 103 -29.99 -8.72 -14.88
C ASP A 103 -30.85 -8.83 -13.61
N ASP A 104 -32.17 -8.64 -13.74
CA ASP A 104 -33.08 -8.56 -12.59
C ASP A 104 -33.96 -9.81 -12.40
N LEU A 105 -34.37 -10.48 -13.48
CA LEU A 105 -35.22 -11.68 -13.41
C LEU A 105 -34.45 -13.01 -13.51
N CYS A 106 -33.24 -13.02 -14.07
CA CYS A 106 -32.44 -14.23 -14.14
C CYS A 106 -31.60 -14.44 -12.87
N VAL A 107 -31.71 -15.62 -12.27
CA VAL A 107 -30.86 -16.03 -11.14
C VAL A 107 -29.79 -16.97 -11.65
N TYR A 108 -28.52 -16.65 -11.40
CA TYR A 108 -27.39 -17.52 -11.67
C TYR A 108 -26.55 -17.79 -10.43
N TYR A 109 -26.22 -19.07 -10.22
CA TYR A 109 -25.28 -19.53 -9.20
C TYR A 109 -24.46 -20.71 -9.72
N GLY A 110 -23.24 -20.84 -9.22
CA GLY A 110 -22.41 -22.01 -9.43
C GLY A 110 -21.56 -22.31 -8.20
N GLY A 111 -21.15 -23.56 -8.05
CA GLY A 111 -20.34 -24.07 -6.95
C GLY A 111 -19.69 -25.39 -7.33
N GLY A 112 -18.58 -25.74 -6.69
CA GLY A 112 -17.84 -26.95 -7.02
C GLY A 112 -17.25 -27.63 -5.80
N GLY A 113 -16.83 -28.87 -5.98
CA GLY A 113 -16.22 -29.64 -4.93
C GLY A 113 -15.49 -30.86 -5.48
N VAL A 114 -14.90 -31.63 -4.58
CA VAL A 114 -14.35 -32.96 -4.86
C VAL A 114 -15.04 -33.93 -3.93
N VAL A 115 -15.55 -35.02 -4.50
CA VAL A 115 -16.08 -36.13 -3.73
C VAL A 115 -15.20 -37.33 -3.99
N SER A 116 -14.69 -37.94 -2.93
CA SER A 116 -13.91 -39.18 -3.03
C SER A 116 -14.87 -40.37 -2.90
N GLU A 117 -15.04 -41.14 -3.98
CA GLU A 117 -15.80 -42.39 -3.99
C GLU A 117 -14.95 -43.54 -4.49
N LEU A 118 -14.90 -44.65 -3.76
CA LEU A 118 -14.31 -45.92 -4.22
C LEU A 118 -12.92 -45.73 -4.88
N GLU A 119 -12.03 -44.99 -4.21
CA GLU A 119 -10.65 -44.66 -4.65
C GLU A 119 -10.54 -43.67 -5.82
N LYS A 120 -11.64 -43.03 -6.25
CA LYS A 120 -11.64 -41.96 -7.27
C LYS A 120 -12.04 -40.62 -6.66
N ASP A 121 -11.27 -39.58 -6.97
CA ASP A 121 -11.69 -38.21 -6.76
C ASP A 121 -12.54 -37.72 -7.94
N LEU A 122 -13.73 -37.23 -7.62
CA LEU A 122 -14.68 -36.67 -8.57
C LEU A 122 -14.73 -35.15 -8.44
N PRO A 123 -13.76 -34.42 -9.05
CA PRO A 123 -13.86 -32.97 -9.15
C PRO A 123 -15.08 -32.63 -9.99
N HIS A 124 -15.93 -31.76 -9.45
CA HIS A 124 -17.16 -31.36 -10.12
C HIS A 124 -17.47 -29.88 -9.91
N TYR A 125 -18.20 -29.32 -10.86
CA TYR A 125 -18.73 -27.97 -10.80
C TYR A 125 -20.18 -28.01 -11.27
N PHE A 126 -21.08 -27.45 -10.48
CA PHE A 126 -22.50 -27.38 -10.77
C PHE A 126 -22.94 -25.93 -10.92
N GLU A 127 -23.74 -25.67 -11.94
CA GLU A 127 -24.20 -24.35 -12.34
C GLU A 127 -25.71 -24.38 -12.58
N ILE A 128 -26.40 -23.30 -12.23
CA ILE A 128 -27.84 -23.16 -12.48
C ILE A 128 -28.18 -21.72 -12.89
N ALA A 129 -29.02 -21.61 -13.91
CA ALA A 129 -29.71 -20.39 -14.33
C ALA A 129 -31.22 -20.62 -14.27
N ALA A 130 -31.97 -19.68 -13.70
CA ALA A 130 -33.44 -19.76 -13.62
C ALA A 130 -34.11 -18.42 -13.89
N VAL A 131 -35.24 -18.43 -14.59
CA VAL A 131 -36.08 -17.26 -14.87
C VAL A 131 -37.56 -17.60 -14.65
N PRO A 132 -38.38 -16.72 -14.06
CA PRO A 132 -39.78 -17.01 -13.82
C PRO A 132 -40.61 -17.09 -15.12
N LYS A 133 -41.66 -17.91 -15.09
CA LYS A 133 -42.73 -17.92 -16.11
C LYS A 133 -43.71 -16.80 -15.81
N LYS A 134 -44.36 -16.27 -16.86
CA LYS A 134 -45.45 -15.31 -16.69
C LYS A 134 -46.61 -15.99 -15.94
N PRO A 135 -47.10 -15.43 -14.83
CA PRO A 135 -48.25 -15.98 -14.12
C PRO A 135 -49.49 -16.02 -15.02
N VAL A 136 -50.23 -17.14 -15.03
CA VAL A 136 -51.49 -17.28 -15.78
C VAL A 136 -52.66 -16.92 -14.86
N GLU A 137 -53.59 -16.09 -15.33
CA GLU A 137 -54.71 -15.55 -14.54
C GLU A 137 -55.74 -16.60 -14.09
N THR A 138 -55.74 -17.81 -14.66
CA THR A 138 -56.71 -18.86 -14.30
C THR A 138 -56.15 -19.85 -13.29
N GLU A 139 -56.79 -19.95 -12.11
CA GLU A 139 -56.49 -20.87 -11.00
C GLU A 139 -56.44 -22.39 -11.35
N LEU A 140 -56.74 -22.77 -12.59
CA LEU A 140 -56.96 -24.17 -13.02
C LEU A 140 -55.79 -24.82 -13.77
N GLN A 141 -54.70 -24.10 -14.06
CA GLN A 141 -53.50 -24.71 -14.63
C GLN A 141 -52.32 -24.54 -13.66
N SER A 142 -52.01 -25.59 -12.90
CA SER A 142 -50.76 -25.65 -12.14
C SER A 142 -49.59 -25.62 -13.12
N GLN A 143 -49.00 -24.44 -13.33
CA GLN A 143 -47.73 -24.37 -14.04
C GLN A 143 -46.65 -25.02 -13.17
N SER A 144 -46.01 -26.05 -13.69
CA SER A 144 -44.81 -26.61 -13.08
C SER A 144 -43.56 -25.95 -13.68
N SER A 145 -42.53 -25.80 -12.87
CA SER A 145 -41.21 -25.41 -13.35
C SER A 145 -40.67 -26.45 -14.34
N SER A 146 -39.82 -26.00 -15.25
CA SER A 146 -39.25 -26.84 -16.30
C SER A 146 -37.74 -26.76 -16.22
N LEU A 147 -37.10 -27.92 -16.19
CA LEU A 147 -35.65 -28.05 -16.11
C LEU A 147 -35.09 -28.62 -17.41
N VAL A 148 -34.03 -28.00 -17.92
CA VAL A 148 -33.10 -28.59 -18.89
C VAL A 148 -31.79 -28.84 -18.17
N PHE A 149 -31.42 -30.11 -18.06
CA PHE A 149 -30.18 -30.51 -17.39
C PHE A 149 -29.10 -30.85 -18.43
N GLY A 150 -27.89 -30.38 -18.17
CA GLY A 150 -26.69 -30.68 -18.95
C GLY A 150 -25.65 -31.41 -18.09
N VAL A 151 -24.89 -32.29 -18.74
CA VAL A 151 -23.69 -32.89 -18.18
C VAL A 151 -22.54 -32.62 -19.12
N ASN A 152 -21.45 -32.03 -18.61
CA ASN A 152 -20.28 -31.64 -19.42
C ASN A 152 -20.70 -30.87 -20.68
N GLN A 153 -21.61 -29.89 -20.52
CA GLN A 153 -22.13 -29.03 -21.59
C GLN A 153 -22.97 -29.77 -22.65
N SER A 154 -23.32 -31.03 -22.43
CA SER A 154 -24.22 -31.82 -23.28
C SER A 154 -25.57 -31.99 -22.61
N VAL A 155 -26.66 -31.70 -23.32
CA VAL A 155 -28.02 -31.84 -22.77
C VAL A 155 -28.36 -33.32 -22.58
N VAL A 156 -28.91 -33.67 -21.42
CA VAL A 156 -29.43 -35.02 -21.18
C VAL A 156 -30.90 -35.14 -21.60
N TYR A 157 -31.28 -36.31 -22.11
CA TYR A 157 -32.65 -36.57 -22.58
C TYR A 157 -33.67 -36.67 -21.44
N SER A 158 -33.23 -37.00 -20.23
CA SER A 158 -34.07 -37.10 -19.04
C SER A 158 -33.40 -36.45 -17.85
N ASN A 159 -34.15 -35.64 -17.11
CA ASN A 159 -33.63 -34.98 -15.92
C ASN A 159 -33.33 -36.00 -14.81
N PRO A 160 -32.18 -35.88 -14.13
CA PRO A 160 -31.81 -36.77 -13.05
C PRO A 160 -32.71 -36.56 -11.82
N SER A 161 -32.95 -37.63 -11.07
CA SER A 161 -33.59 -37.55 -9.74
C SER A 161 -32.53 -37.19 -8.71
N ILE A 162 -32.66 -36.06 -8.03
CA ILE A 162 -31.65 -35.53 -7.10
C ILE A 162 -32.34 -35.22 -5.77
N SER A 163 -31.83 -35.77 -4.68
CA SER A 163 -32.31 -35.42 -3.34
C SER A 163 -31.71 -34.10 -2.89
N LEU A 164 -32.57 -33.10 -2.67
CA LEU A 164 -32.19 -31.76 -2.27
C LEU A 164 -32.68 -31.46 -0.86
N LYS A 165 -31.79 -30.98 0.01
CA LYS A 165 -32.13 -30.53 1.37
C LYS A 165 -31.91 -29.03 1.50
N LEU A 166 -32.99 -28.26 1.41
CA LEU A 166 -32.92 -26.80 1.23
C LEU A 166 -33.49 -26.07 2.45
N LYS A 167 -32.77 -25.04 2.92
CA LYS A 167 -33.30 -24.03 3.85
C LYS A 167 -33.94 -22.89 3.07
N HIS A 168 -35.24 -22.65 3.27
CA HIS A 168 -35.99 -21.55 2.65
C HIS A 168 -35.83 -20.23 3.43
N VAL A 169 -36.23 -19.09 2.85
CA VAL A 169 -36.21 -17.78 3.53
C VAL A 169 -37.03 -17.77 4.82
N SER A 170 -38.06 -18.62 4.91
CA SER A 170 -38.86 -18.83 6.13
C SER A 170 -38.12 -19.51 7.29
N GLY A 171 -36.87 -19.94 7.09
CA GLY A 171 -36.10 -20.72 8.06
C GLY A 171 -36.45 -22.21 8.10
N LYS A 172 -37.54 -22.63 7.42
CA LYS A 172 -37.93 -24.05 7.32
C LYS A 172 -37.01 -24.79 6.35
N THR A 173 -36.65 -26.01 6.73
CA THR A 173 -35.94 -26.95 5.84
C THR A 173 -36.96 -27.82 5.12
N LYS A 174 -36.87 -27.89 3.79
CA LYS A 174 -37.70 -28.79 2.96
C LYS A 174 -36.81 -29.72 2.15
N ASN A 175 -37.34 -30.90 1.87
CA ASN A 175 -36.69 -31.89 1.02
C ASN A 175 -37.40 -31.93 -0.34
N HIS A 176 -36.64 -31.90 -1.41
CA HIS A 176 -37.14 -32.03 -2.78
C HIS A 176 -36.44 -33.21 -3.47
N ARG A 177 -37.13 -33.91 -4.37
CA ARG A 177 -36.56 -35.04 -5.14
C ARG A 177 -36.12 -34.64 -6.56
N LYS A 178 -36.37 -33.40 -6.94
CA LYS A 178 -36.09 -32.82 -8.26
C LYS A 178 -35.75 -31.35 -8.11
N ILE A 179 -34.90 -30.81 -8.98
CA ILE A 179 -34.49 -29.40 -8.96
C ILE A 179 -35.67 -28.49 -9.30
N GLU A 180 -36.45 -28.81 -10.33
CA GLU A 180 -37.61 -28.02 -10.73
C GLU A 180 -38.65 -27.88 -9.60
N ALA A 181 -38.87 -28.96 -8.85
CA ALA A 181 -39.80 -28.96 -7.71
C ALA A 181 -39.31 -28.10 -6.53
N ALA A 182 -38.04 -27.70 -6.49
CA ALA A 182 -37.53 -26.76 -5.49
C ALA A 182 -37.92 -25.31 -5.79
N PHE A 183 -38.24 -25.00 -7.05
CA PHE A 183 -38.71 -23.69 -7.50
C PHE A 183 -40.23 -23.59 -7.56
N ASP A 184 -40.94 -24.72 -7.52
CA ASP A 184 -42.40 -24.77 -7.48
C ASP A 184 -42.94 -24.29 -6.12
N ASP A 185 -43.77 -23.24 -6.15
CA ASP A 185 -44.60 -22.81 -5.03
C ASP A 185 -45.98 -22.40 -5.57
N THR A 186 -46.96 -22.25 -4.67
CA THR A 186 -48.29 -21.70 -4.93
C THR A 186 -48.23 -20.44 -5.81
N GLY A 187 -48.52 -20.62 -7.10
CA GLY A 187 -48.71 -19.54 -8.07
C GLY A 187 -47.52 -19.14 -8.94
N HIS A 188 -46.32 -19.74 -8.78
CA HIS A 188 -45.13 -19.36 -9.56
C HIS A 188 -44.37 -20.58 -10.09
N ALA A 189 -43.95 -20.51 -11.36
CA ALA A 189 -43.16 -21.53 -12.03
C ALA A 189 -41.93 -20.90 -12.71
N TYR A 190 -40.90 -21.70 -12.98
CA TYR A 190 -39.63 -21.23 -13.54
C TYR A 190 -39.19 -22.03 -14.76
N TRP A 191 -38.50 -21.37 -15.70
CA TRP A 191 -37.64 -22.00 -16.69
C TRP A 191 -36.23 -22.10 -16.10
N ILE A 192 -35.68 -23.31 -16.05
CA ILE A 192 -34.43 -23.62 -15.35
C ILE A 192 -33.51 -24.35 -16.31
N VAL A 193 -32.25 -23.91 -16.38
CA VAL A 193 -31.16 -24.63 -17.03
C VAL A 193 -30.09 -24.89 -15.98
N ALA A 194 -29.61 -26.13 -15.90
CA ALA A 194 -28.54 -26.49 -15.00
C ALA A 194 -27.49 -27.33 -15.72
N ASN A 195 -26.23 -27.22 -15.32
CA ASN A 195 -25.14 -28.01 -15.89
C ASN A 195 -24.23 -28.57 -14.78
N LEU A 196 -23.93 -29.86 -14.86
CA LEU A 196 -22.94 -30.54 -14.04
C LEU A 196 -21.71 -30.84 -14.89
N THR A 197 -20.58 -30.24 -14.57
CA THR A 197 -19.29 -30.55 -15.17
C THR A 197 -18.51 -31.47 -14.25
N CYS A 198 -18.21 -32.68 -14.70
CA CYS A 198 -17.38 -33.66 -14.00
C CYS A 198 -16.63 -34.52 -15.05
N PRO A 199 -15.28 -34.50 -15.06
CA PRO A 199 -14.49 -35.25 -16.04
C PRO A 199 -14.73 -36.77 -16.00
N ASN A 200 -14.94 -37.32 -14.81
CA ASN A 200 -15.03 -38.76 -14.56
C ASN A 200 -16.42 -39.17 -14.04
N LEU A 201 -17.47 -38.88 -14.81
CA LEU A 201 -18.81 -39.28 -14.43
C LEU A 201 -19.11 -40.73 -14.86
N ASP A 202 -19.37 -41.60 -13.88
CA ASP A 202 -19.74 -42.99 -14.12
C ASP A 202 -21.23 -43.09 -14.51
N PHE A 203 -21.49 -43.17 -15.81
CA PHE A 203 -22.83 -43.37 -16.34
C PHE A 203 -23.28 -44.83 -16.21
N GLN A 204 -24.51 -45.03 -15.75
CA GLN A 204 -25.15 -46.34 -15.58
C GLN A 204 -25.68 -46.90 -16.91
N ASP A 205 -25.70 -46.10 -17.97
CA ASP A 205 -26.20 -46.48 -19.28
C ASP A 205 -25.29 -45.95 -20.42
N LYS A 206 -25.31 -46.66 -21.55
CA LYS A 206 -24.52 -46.27 -22.74
C LYS A 206 -24.96 -44.94 -23.35
N GLY A 207 -26.20 -44.51 -23.06
CA GLY A 207 -26.77 -43.25 -23.54
C GLY A 207 -26.35 -42.02 -22.75
N LYS A 208 -25.55 -42.18 -21.67
CA LYS A 208 -25.16 -41.10 -20.76
C LYS A 208 -26.37 -40.37 -20.15
N GLN A 209 -27.44 -41.10 -19.88
CA GLN A 209 -28.71 -40.56 -19.39
C GLN A 209 -28.88 -40.75 -17.88
N LYS A 210 -28.20 -41.73 -17.30
CA LYS A 210 -28.29 -42.06 -15.87
C LYS A 210 -26.90 -42.10 -15.25
N PHE A 211 -26.76 -41.47 -14.11
CA PHE A 211 -25.54 -41.50 -13.30
C PHE A 211 -25.96 -41.42 -11.83
N ASP A 212 -25.06 -41.80 -10.93
CA ASP A 212 -25.30 -41.64 -9.50
C ASP A 212 -25.20 -40.17 -9.10
N THR A 213 -26.30 -39.60 -8.62
CA THR A 213 -26.36 -38.19 -8.23
C THR A 213 -25.89 -37.95 -6.80
N ARG A 214 -25.90 -38.98 -5.95
CA ARG A 214 -25.62 -38.89 -4.51
C ARG A 214 -24.30 -38.16 -4.18
N PRO A 215 -23.20 -38.36 -4.93
CA PRO A 215 -21.95 -37.63 -4.67
C PRO A 215 -22.11 -36.11 -4.76
N PHE A 216 -22.97 -35.66 -5.66
CA PHE A 216 -23.11 -34.26 -6.03
C PHE A 216 -24.24 -33.56 -5.25
N GLU A 217 -25.10 -34.31 -4.56
CA GLU A 217 -26.26 -33.78 -3.83
C GLU A 217 -25.94 -32.64 -2.85
N PRO A 218 -24.82 -32.65 -2.09
CA PRO A 218 -24.46 -31.54 -1.20
C PRO A 218 -24.19 -30.24 -1.97
N THR A 219 -23.35 -30.30 -3.00
CA THR A 219 -23.00 -29.14 -3.85
C THR A 219 -24.22 -28.62 -4.59
N ILE A 220 -25.02 -29.53 -5.18
CA ILE A 220 -26.24 -29.15 -5.89
C ILE A 220 -27.26 -28.54 -4.90
N SER A 221 -27.41 -29.09 -3.69
CA SER A 221 -28.30 -28.54 -2.67
C SER A 221 -27.91 -27.13 -2.24
N ASP A 222 -26.62 -26.86 -2.07
CA ASP A 222 -26.16 -25.51 -1.69
C ASP A 222 -26.41 -24.51 -2.82
N VAL A 223 -26.03 -24.84 -4.05
CA VAL A 223 -26.19 -23.97 -5.23
C VAL A 223 -27.68 -23.72 -5.52
N VAL A 224 -28.51 -24.76 -5.57
CA VAL A 224 -29.96 -24.62 -5.76
C VAL A 224 -30.58 -23.85 -4.60
N GLY A 225 -30.15 -24.10 -3.37
CA GLY A 225 -30.63 -23.37 -2.19
C GLY A 225 -30.32 -21.87 -2.25
N LYS A 226 -29.12 -21.49 -2.71
CA LYS A 226 -28.75 -20.09 -2.97
C LYS A 226 -29.66 -19.47 -4.04
N ALA A 227 -29.90 -20.19 -5.13
CA ALA A 227 -30.77 -19.73 -6.23
C ALA A 227 -32.23 -19.53 -5.77
N VAL A 228 -32.82 -20.52 -5.10
CA VAL A 228 -34.19 -20.45 -4.58
C VAL A 228 -34.33 -19.30 -3.58
N ARG A 229 -33.42 -19.14 -2.62
CA ARG A 229 -33.48 -18.03 -1.64
C ARG A 229 -33.40 -16.66 -2.31
N LYS A 230 -32.56 -16.51 -3.34
CA LYS A 230 -32.48 -15.26 -4.11
C LYS A 230 -33.80 -14.99 -4.83
N SER A 231 -34.37 -16.00 -5.48
CA SER A 231 -35.66 -15.89 -6.15
C SER A 231 -36.79 -15.52 -5.17
N GLU A 232 -36.89 -16.21 -4.02
CA GLU A 232 -37.86 -15.92 -2.97
C GLU A 232 -37.74 -14.50 -2.39
N ARG A 233 -36.52 -13.98 -2.28
CA ARG A 233 -36.24 -12.68 -1.67
C ARG A 233 -36.41 -11.51 -2.64
N ASP A 234 -35.94 -11.66 -3.87
CA ASP A 234 -35.73 -10.55 -4.80
C ASP A 234 -36.79 -10.54 -5.93
N ILE A 235 -37.22 -11.70 -6.43
CA ILE A 235 -38.10 -11.83 -7.61
C ILE A 235 -39.56 -12.06 -7.20
N ARG A 236 -39.80 -13.01 -6.30
CA ARG A 236 -41.15 -13.39 -5.86
C ARG A 236 -42.01 -12.22 -5.35
N PRO A 237 -41.48 -11.24 -4.59
CA PRO A 237 -42.29 -10.08 -4.18
C PRO A 237 -42.84 -9.26 -5.37
N GLN A 238 -42.12 -9.25 -6.49
CA GLN A 238 -42.50 -8.57 -7.73
C GLN A 238 -43.55 -9.39 -8.49
N LEU A 239 -43.37 -10.71 -8.59
CA LEU A 239 -44.38 -11.56 -9.24
C LEU A 239 -45.73 -11.55 -8.51
N ASN A 240 -45.69 -11.50 -7.17
CA ASN A 240 -46.90 -11.40 -6.34
C ASN A 240 -47.65 -10.07 -6.53
N SER A 241 -46.97 -8.98 -6.91
CA SER A 241 -47.66 -7.70 -7.16
C SER A 241 -48.46 -7.72 -8.47
N LEU A 242 -48.05 -8.53 -9.44
CA LEU A 242 -48.79 -8.75 -10.69
C LEU A 242 -50.07 -9.58 -10.52
N GLN A 243 -50.11 -10.52 -9.56
CA GLN A 243 -51.28 -11.37 -9.29
C GLN A 243 -52.36 -10.71 -8.41
N SER A 244 -52.12 -9.50 -7.90
CA SER A 244 -53.08 -8.78 -7.04
C SER A 244 -53.96 -7.85 -7.89
N ASP A 245 -55.29 -7.95 -7.79
CA ASP A 245 -56.32 -7.15 -8.49
C ASP A 245 -55.96 -5.65 -8.70
N PRO A 246 -56.32 -5.04 -9.84
CA PRO A 246 -55.82 -3.74 -10.32
C PRO A 246 -56.47 -2.51 -9.68
N ASP A 247 -56.96 -2.60 -8.44
CA ASP A 247 -57.39 -1.43 -7.67
C ASP A 247 -56.36 -1.07 -6.59
N PRO A 248 -55.31 -0.30 -6.93
CA PRO A 248 -54.33 0.09 -5.95
C PRO A 248 -54.95 1.19 -5.09
N SER A 249 -55.43 0.81 -3.90
CA SER A 249 -55.64 1.79 -2.83
C SER A 249 -54.39 2.71 -2.76
N PRO A 250 -54.54 4.03 -2.57
CA PRO A 250 -53.41 4.97 -2.56
C PRO A 250 -52.25 4.54 -1.67
N SER A 251 -52.57 3.79 -0.60
CA SER A 251 -51.62 3.22 0.36
C SER A 251 -50.65 2.17 -0.23
N ARG A 252 -50.99 1.52 -1.35
CA ARG A 252 -50.17 0.47 -1.98
C ARG A 252 -49.15 1.07 -2.97
N ARG A 253 -49.53 2.11 -3.73
CA ARG A 253 -48.60 2.90 -4.57
C ARG A 253 -47.51 3.58 -3.72
N GLU A 254 -47.87 4.09 -2.54
CA GLU A 254 -46.88 4.61 -1.58
C GLU A 254 -45.96 3.47 -1.06
N LYS A 255 -46.51 2.29 -0.74
CA LYS A 255 -45.71 1.15 -0.23
C LYS A 255 -44.79 0.48 -1.26
N GLU A 256 -45.10 0.58 -2.55
CA GLU A 256 -44.31 -0.04 -3.63
C GLU A 256 -43.11 0.83 -4.03
N PHE A 257 -43.28 2.17 -4.06
CA PHE A 257 -42.17 3.11 -4.11
C PHE A 257 -41.25 3.02 -2.87
N GLU A 258 -41.81 2.69 -1.71
CA GLU A 258 -41.07 2.59 -0.44
C GLU A 258 -40.12 1.37 -0.33
N ARG A 259 -40.16 0.39 -1.25
CA ARG A 259 -39.40 -0.87 -1.14
C ARG A 259 -38.21 -1.04 -2.09
N LYS A 260 -38.04 -0.20 -3.12
CA LYS A 260 -36.91 -0.35 -4.05
C LYS A 260 -35.60 -0.11 -3.29
N ARG A 261 -34.73 -1.13 -3.22
CA ARG A 261 -33.33 -0.92 -2.82
C ARG A 261 -32.63 -0.22 -3.98
N ALA A 262 -31.76 0.73 -3.69
CA ALA A 262 -30.90 1.30 -4.74
C ALA A 262 -30.10 0.16 -5.41
N PRO A 263 -29.98 0.16 -6.75
CA PRO A 263 -29.23 -0.86 -7.47
C PRO A 263 -27.77 -0.90 -7.00
N ARG A 264 -27.12 -2.06 -7.18
CA ARG A 264 -25.67 -2.16 -6.97
C ARG A 264 -24.98 -1.21 -7.94
N GLY A 265 -24.01 -0.43 -7.46
CA GLY A 265 -23.34 0.56 -8.30
C GLY A 265 -23.94 1.96 -8.24
N PHE A 266 -25.16 2.16 -7.72
CA PHE A 266 -25.85 3.47 -7.73
C PHE A 266 -24.98 4.67 -7.30
N ILE A 267 -24.16 4.52 -6.25
CA ILE A 267 -23.25 5.59 -5.80
C ILE A 267 -22.06 5.76 -6.75
N LYS A 268 -21.51 4.67 -7.30
CA LYS A 268 -20.43 4.72 -8.31
C LYS A 268 -20.92 5.44 -9.55
N ASP A 269 -22.04 5.01 -10.12
CA ASP A 269 -22.62 5.57 -11.34
C ASP A 269 -22.98 7.05 -11.16
N PHE A 270 -23.53 7.40 -10.00
CA PHE A 270 -23.75 8.79 -9.63
C PHE A 270 -22.46 9.60 -9.63
N VAL A 271 -21.41 9.15 -8.92
CA VAL A 271 -20.15 9.89 -8.83
C VAL A 271 -19.52 10.03 -10.20
N PHE A 272 -19.48 8.95 -10.99
CA PHE A 272 -18.87 8.93 -12.32
C PHE A 272 -19.61 9.87 -13.29
N SER A 273 -20.95 9.83 -13.30
CA SER A 273 -21.74 10.64 -14.23
C SER A 273 -21.77 12.13 -13.87
N ASN A 274 -21.49 12.48 -12.61
CA ASN A 274 -21.59 13.87 -12.12
C ASN A 274 -20.23 14.47 -11.76
N PHE A 275 -19.12 13.73 -11.95
CA PHE A 275 -17.79 14.19 -11.58
C PHE A 275 -17.41 15.49 -12.28
N ASP A 276 -17.44 15.51 -13.61
CA ASP A 276 -16.96 16.66 -14.37
C ASP A 276 -17.80 17.92 -14.11
N GLN A 277 -19.13 17.77 -13.99
CA GLN A 277 -20.02 18.88 -13.62
C GLN A 277 -19.69 19.40 -12.22
N ALA A 278 -19.65 18.52 -11.20
CA ALA A 278 -19.39 18.94 -9.84
C ALA A 278 -17.97 19.53 -9.67
N PHE A 279 -17.01 19.02 -10.43
CA PHE A 279 -15.64 19.53 -10.48
C PHE A 279 -15.60 20.92 -11.12
N ALA A 280 -16.21 21.12 -12.29
CA ALA A 280 -16.30 22.43 -12.95
C ALA A 280 -16.98 23.47 -12.03
N GLU A 281 -18.07 23.11 -11.35
CA GLU A 281 -18.75 23.97 -10.39
C GLU A 281 -17.91 24.27 -9.13
N ALA A 282 -16.99 23.38 -8.75
CA ALA A 282 -16.10 23.57 -7.61
C ALA A 282 -14.85 24.40 -7.96
N THR A 283 -14.45 24.38 -9.23
CA THR A 283 -13.17 24.93 -9.71
C THR A 283 -13.31 26.15 -10.61
N ASN A 284 -14.54 26.60 -10.91
CA ASN A 284 -14.79 27.56 -11.99
C ASN A 284 -14.22 27.09 -13.34
N GLY A 285 -14.57 25.86 -13.74
CA GLY A 285 -14.09 25.28 -15.00
C GLY A 285 -12.61 24.89 -15.01
N GLY A 286 -11.98 24.75 -13.83
CA GLY A 286 -10.58 24.34 -13.67
C GLY A 286 -9.61 25.47 -13.30
N GLU A 287 -10.09 26.70 -13.14
CA GLU A 287 -9.27 27.86 -12.74
C GLU A 287 -8.74 27.73 -11.30
N TYR A 288 -9.57 27.20 -10.40
CA TYR A 288 -9.23 27.02 -8.99
C TYR A 288 -9.03 25.55 -8.63
N ILE A 289 -8.23 25.31 -7.61
CA ILE A 289 -8.04 23.97 -7.04
C ILE A 289 -9.32 23.48 -6.34
N CYS A 290 -9.58 22.17 -6.40
CA CYS A 290 -10.70 21.54 -5.71
C CYS A 290 -10.21 20.53 -4.68
N THR A 291 -10.59 20.70 -3.42
CA THR A 291 -10.40 19.66 -2.38
C THR A 291 -11.50 18.62 -2.43
N MET A 292 -11.21 17.42 -1.90
CA MET A 292 -12.17 16.32 -1.78
C MET A 292 -13.45 16.75 -1.03
N ARG A 293 -13.32 17.61 -0.01
CA ARG A 293 -14.47 18.18 0.68
C ARG A 293 -15.27 19.15 -0.19
N GLN A 294 -14.61 20.03 -0.93
CA GLN A 294 -15.31 20.95 -1.83
C GLN A 294 -16.12 20.19 -2.88
N LEU A 295 -15.50 19.19 -3.52
CA LEU A 295 -16.20 18.31 -4.46
C LEU A 295 -17.36 17.57 -3.80
N TYR A 296 -17.15 17.02 -2.59
CA TYR A 296 -18.20 16.37 -1.83
C TYR A 296 -19.38 17.31 -1.55
N TYR A 297 -19.13 18.56 -1.16
CA TYR A 297 -20.18 19.53 -0.88
C TYR A 297 -20.94 19.99 -2.13
N LYS A 298 -20.34 19.93 -3.32
CA LYS A 298 -21.04 20.13 -4.60
C LYS A 298 -21.87 18.90 -4.99
N MET A 299 -21.33 17.70 -4.83
CA MET A 299 -22.04 16.46 -5.16
C MET A 299 -23.17 16.11 -4.20
N ARG A 300 -23.04 16.45 -2.91
CA ARG A 300 -24.05 16.10 -1.88
C ARG A 300 -25.46 16.63 -2.21
N PRO A 301 -25.68 17.91 -2.58
CA PRO A 301 -27.01 18.39 -2.97
C PRO A 301 -27.49 17.79 -4.30
N MET A 302 -26.58 17.48 -5.25
CA MET A 302 -26.93 16.77 -6.49
C MET A 302 -27.42 15.36 -6.17
N PHE A 303 -26.72 14.63 -5.29
CA PHE A 303 -27.10 13.30 -4.83
C PHE A 303 -28.44 13.33 -4.10
N LYS A 304 -28.65 14.33 -3.23
CA LYS A 304 -29.93 14.51 -2.53
C LYS A 304 -31.08 14.68 -3.54
N ARG A 305 -30.93 15.58 -4.53
CA ARG A 305 -31.92 15.79 -5.58
C ARG A 305 -32.19 14.52 -6.39
N LEU A 306 -31.15 13.77 -6.74
CA LEU A 306 -31.29 12.50 -7.46
C LEU A 306 -32.07 11.48 -6.61
N VAL A 307 -31.66 11.28 -5.36
CA VAL A 307 -32.31 10.38 -4.40
C VAL A 307 -33.78 10.72 -4.23
N GLU A 308 -34.12 12.00 -4.02
CA GLU A 308 -35.49 12.49 -3.91
C GLU A 308 -36.29 12.28 -5.21
N LYS A 309 -35.71 12.60 -6.39
CA LYS A 309 -36.34 12.40 -7.70
C LYS A 309 -36.61 10.93 -8.01
N THR A 310 -35.72 10.04 -7.58
CA THR A 310 -35.87 8.58 -7.75
C THR A 310 -36.79 7.93 -6.70
N GLY A 311 -37.34 8.70 -5.76
CA GLY A 311 -38.26 8.20 -4.72
C GLY A 311 -37.57 7.54 -3.53
N TYR A 312 -36.24 7.59 -3.43
CA TYR A 312 -35.50 7.11 -2.28
C TYR A 312 -35.48 8.15 -1.14
N LYS A 313 -35.44 7.70 0.13
CA LYS A 313 -35.36 8.60 1.30
C LYS A 313 -33.89 8.95 1.60
N TYR A 314 -33.55 10.24 1.53
CA TYR A 314 -32.24 10.76 1.95
C TYR A 314 -32.17 10.91 3.47
N SER A 315 -31.03 10.61 4.10
CA SER A 315 -30.79 10.94 5.52
C SER A 315 -29.54 11.77 5.74
N PRO A 316 -29.64 12.91 6.47
CA PRO A 316 -28.47 13.63 6.94
C PRO A 316 -27.74 12.89 8.07
N ASN A 317 -28.44 12.10 8.91
CA ASN A 317 -27.96 11.59 10.21
C ASN A 317 -28.06 10.06 10.37
N ALA A 318 -27.86 9.27 9.31
CA ALA A 318 -27.89 7.80 9.44
C ALA A 318 -26.70 7.28 10.29
N SER A 319 -26.87 7.20 11.61
CA SER A 319 -26.11 6.32 12.49
C SER A 319 -26.71 4.90 12.42
N PHE A 320 -25.83 3.89 12.44
CA PHE A 320 -26.25 2.52 12.68
C PHE A 320 -26.29 2.36 14.21
N ASP A 321 -27.48 2.16 14.75
CA ASP A 321 -27.73 1.93 16.17
C ASP A 321 -28.07 0.43 16.32
N PRO A 322 -27.15 -0.39 16.84
CA PRO A 322 -27.31 -1.85 16.88
C PRO A 322 -28.44 -2.31 17.81
N ASP A 323 -28.87 -1.47 18.77
CA ASP A 323 -29.92 -1.79 19.74
C ASP A 323 -31.33 -1.37 19.28
N LYS A 324 -31.43 -0.70 18.12
CA LYS A 324 -32.72 -0.35 17.52
C LYS A 324 -33.11 -1.33 16.41
N PRO A 325 -34.37 -1.83 16.38
CA PRO A 325 -34.86 -2.58 15.25
C PRO A 325 -34.70 -1.74 13.98
N PRO A 326 -34.27 -2.32 12.85
CA PRO A 326 -34.00 -1.57 11.64
C PRO A 326 -35.25 -0.78 11.26
N GLU A 327 -35.21 0.55 11.41
CA GLU A 327 -36.26 1.42 10.90
C GLU A 327 -36.50 1.06 9.43
N LYS A 328 -37.78 0.96 9.06
CA LYS A 328 -38.32 0.42 7.79
C LYS A 328 -37.83 1.10 6.49
N PHE A 329 -36.80 1.95 6.54
CA PHE A 329 -36.19 2.62 5.38
C PHE A 329 -34.66 2.54 5.45
N LYS A 330 -34.01 1.91 4.46
CA LYS A 330 -32.56 2.11 4.22
C LYS A 330 -32.39 3.52 3.65
N LYS A 331 -32.30 4.52 4.54
CA LYS A 331 -32.07 5.91 4.13
C LYS A 331 -30.73 5.99 3.38
N LEU A 332 -30.73 6.49 2.14
CA LEU A 332 -29.51 6.65 1.35
C LEU A 332 -28.77 7.91 1.80
N LYS A 333 -27.47 7.76 2.02
CA LYS A 333 -26.57 8.86 2.35
C LYS A 333 -25.31 8.68 1.52
N LEU A 334 -24.92 9.71 0.79
CA LEU A 334 -23.58 9.79 0.22
C LEU A 334 -22.61 9.94 1.40
N ARG A 335 -22.05 8.83 1.89
CA ARG A 335 -21.07 8.86 2.97
C ARG A 335 -19.74 9.36 2.40
N TYR A 336 -19.10 10.29 3.10
CA TYR A 336 -17.81 10.86 2.67
C TYR A 336 -16.78 9.77 2.33
N LYS A 337 -16.60 8.77 3.21
CA LYS A 337 -15.68 7.63 2.99
C LYS A 337 -15.98 6.86 1.69
N THR A 338 -17.25 6.61 1.39
CA THR A 338 -17.67 5.90 0.16
C THR A 338 -17.48 6.79 -1.06
N PHE A 339 -17.85 8.07 -0.96
CA PHE A 339 -17.65 9.06 -2.01
C PHE A 339 -16.17 9.20 -2.37
N SER A 340 -15.28 9.40 -1.39
CA SER A 340 -13.85 9.56 -1.63
C SER A 340 -13.27 8.35 -2.36
N LYS A 341 -13.63 7.13 -1.94
CA LYS A 341 -13.24 5.90 -2.65
C LYS A 341 -13.74 5.87 -4.10
N LYS A 342 -14.95 6.35 -4.37
CA LYS A 342 -15.48 6.41 -5.75
C LYS A 342 -14.83 7.49 -6.60
N VAL A 343 -14.39 8.59 -5.99
CA VAL A 343 -13.54 9.58 -6.67
C VAL A 343 -12.18 8.98 -6.99
N ASP A 344 -11.56 8.23 -6.07
CA ASP A 344 -10.31 7.50 -6.33
C ASP A 344 -10.46 6.53 -7.51
N GLU A 345 -11.55 5.77 -7.53
CA GLU A 345 -11.90 4.88 -8.65
C GLU A 345 -12.08 5.66 -9.96
N TYR A 346 -12.76 6.81 -9.97
CA TYR A 346 -12.96 7.62 -11.17
C TYR A 346 -11.65 8.21 -11.71
N GLU A 347 -10.83 8.79 -10.84
CA GLU A 347 -9.55 9.37 -11.24
C GLU A 347 -8.60 8.32 -11.81
N ARG A 348 -8.67 7.08 -11.31
CA ARG A 348 -7.89 5.96 -11.83
C ARG A 348 -8.46 5.40 -13.13
N GLU A 349 -9.75 5.04 -13.14
CA GLU A 349 -10.38 4.32 -14.25
C GLU A 349 -10.66 5.22 -15.47
N VAL A 350 -10.87 6.52 -15.25
CA VAL A 350 -11.32 7.46 -16.29
C VAL A 350 -10.28 8.53 -16.61
N LEU A 351 -9.67 9.14 -15.57
CA LEU A 351 -8.76 10.27 -15.79
C LEU A 351 -7.29 9.88 -15.93
N GLY A 352 -6.88 8.74 -15.40
CA GLY A 352 -5.47 8.32 -15.32
C GLY A 352 -4.58 9.25 -14.49
N ARG A 353 -5.15 10.18 -13.72
CA ARG A 353 -4.42 11.14 -12.88
C ARG A 353 -5.29 11.70 -11.77
N ARG A 354 -4.65 12.13 -10.67
CA ARG A 354 -5.31 12.84 -9.56
C ARG A 354 -5.63 14.28 -9.99
N LYS A 355 -6.88 14.71 -9.86
CA LYS A 355 -7.31 16.12 -10.07
C LYS A 355 -7.82 16.78 -8.78
N VAL A 356 -8.25 15.99 -7.81
CA VAL A 356 -8.85 16.46 -6.56
C VAL A 356 -7.79 16.45 -5.45
N PHE A 357 -7.70 17.49 -4.65
CA PHE A 357 -6.74 17.56 -3.54
C PHE A 357 -7.29 16.86 -2.31
N ARG A 358 -6.48 16.00 -1.67
CA ARG A 358 -6.84 15.30 -0.43
C ARG A 358 -6.53 16.17 0.79
N ASP A 359 -7.36 16.07 1.83
CA ASP A 359 -7.12 16.76 3.10
C ASP A 359 -5.83 16.24 3.76
N LYS A 360 -5.13 17.11 4.50
CA LYS A 360 -3.93 16.76 5.27
C LYS A 360 -4.18 15.58 6.21
N ARG A 361 -3.29 14.57 6.18
CA ARG A 361 -3.37 13.40 7.05
C ARG A 361 -2.02 12.99 7.64
N GLY A 362 -1.33 13.99 8.17
CA GLY A 362 0.02 13.81 8.70
C GLY A 362 0.92 14.93 8.20
N PHE A 363 2.20 14.79 8.49
CA PHE A 363 3.24 15.71 8.08
C PHE A 363 4.56 14.96 7.96
N PHE A 364 5.45 15.50 7.13
CA PHE A 364 6.85 15.14 7.07
C PHE A 364 7.66 16.18 7.83
N VAL A 365 8.71 15.75 8.51
CA VAL A 365 9.69 16.62 9.13
C VAL A 365 11.05 16.31 8.57
N GLU A 366 11.65 17.33 7.97
CA GLU A 366 13.01 17.29 7.49
C GLU A 366 13.99 17.44 8.68
N PRO A 367 15.06 16.64 8.74
CA PRO A 367 16.01 16.73 9.83
C PRO A 367 16.79 18.06 9.77
N HIS A 368 17.19 18.55 10.95
CA HIS A 368 17.93 19.81 11.18
C HIS A 368 17.19 21.11 10.83
N SER A 369 16.59 21.24 9.65
CA SER A 369 15.80 22.41 9.26
C SER A 369 14.52 22.54 10.09
N ASN A 370 14.03 21.42 10.63
CA ASN A 370 12.73 21.29 11.32
C ASN A 370 11.57 21.80 10.45
N GLU A 371 11.75 21.81 9.13
CA GLU A 371 10.67 22.16 8.21
C GLU A 371 9.59 21.09 8.30
N ILE A 372 8.35 21.54 8.56
CA ILE A 372 7.19 20.67 8.66
C ILE A 372 6.35 20.81 7.39
N ILE A 373 6.24 19.70 6.66
CA ILE A 373 5.54 19.64 5.38
C ILE A 373 4.27 18.84 5.58
N ASP A 374 3.12 19.52 5.55
CA ASP A 374 1.82 18.84 5.64
C ASP A 374 1.67 17.81 4.50
N LEU A 375 1.35 16.56 4.83
CA LEU A 375 1.10 15.49 3.86
C LEU A 375 -0.23 15.74 3.13
N SER A 376 -0.16 16.63 2.16
CA SER A 376 -1.21 17.00 1.22
C SER A 376 -0.60 17.06 -0.17
N THR A 377 -1.37 16.68 -1.18
CA THR A 377 -0.89 16.63 -2.58
C THR A 377 -0.20 17.92 -3.00
N LYS A 378 -0.71 19.09 -2.57
CA LYS A 378 -0.15 20.41 -2.92
C LYS A 378 1.22 20.68 -2.29
N GLN A 379 1.41 20.35 -1.02
CA GLN A 379 2.68 20.66 -0.34
C GLN A 379 3.78 19.69 -0.78
N VAL A 380 3.43 18.41 -0.94
CA VAL A 380 4.34 17.39 -1.49
C VAL A 380 4.77 17.75 -2.91
N GLU A 381 3.84 18.21 -3.76
CA GLU A 381 4.17 18.67 -5.12
C GLU A 381 5.17 19.85 -5.11
N LYS A 382 5.06 20.76 -4.14
CA LYS A 382 5.93 21.93 -4.01
C LYS A 382 7.28 21.65 -3.37
N TYR A 383 7.37 20.65 -2.50
CA TYR A 383 8.58 20.34 -1.77
C TYR A 383 9.68 19.84 -2.70
N ASP A 384 10.85 20.47 -2.71
CA ASP A 384 12.00 19.98 -3.46
C ASP A 384 13.00 19.34 -2.49
N PRO A 385 13.19 18.01 -2.49
CA PRO A 385 14.07 17.35 -1.54
C PRO A 385 15.52 17.87 -1.65
N PRO A 386 16.17 18.26 -0.56
CA PRO A 386 17.56 18.68 -0.58
C PRO A 386 18.50 17.49 -0.82
N GLU A 387 19.53 17.67 -1.65
CA GLU A 387 20.55 16.64 -1.87
C GLU A 387 21.45 16.51 -0.63
N LYS A 388 21.74 15.27 -0.23
CA LYS A 388 22.67 14.90 0.85
C LYS A 388 22.39 15.53 2.23
N GLN A 389 21.15 15.93 2.54
CA GLN A 389 20.79 16.44 3.88
C GLN A 389 20.23 15.38 4.82
N PHE A 390 19.71 14.28 4.28
CA PHE A 390 19.21 13.15 5.06
C PHE A 390 19.40 11.86 4.29
N GLY A 391 19.71 10.79 5.01
CA GLY A 391 20.09 9.50 4.41
C GLY A 391 18.90 8.58 4.22
N ASN A 392 17.92 8.61 5.12
CA ASN A 392 16.82 7.65 5.15
C ASN A 392 15.49 8.32 5.51
N LEU A 393 14.40 7.57 5.38
CA LEU A 393 13.05 7.98 5.80
C LEU A 393 12.50 7.03 6.86
N LEU A 394 11.81 7.59 7.87
CA LEU A 394 11.06 6.83 8.87
C LEU A 394 9.57 7.15 8.77
N TYR A 395 8.77 6.17 8.38
CA TYR A 395 7.31 6.24 8.40
C TYR A 395 6.76 5.73 9.72
N VAL A 396 5.98 6.56 10.42
CA VAL A 396 5.36 6.22 11.70
C VAL A 396 3.85 6.39 11.62
N GLU A 397 3.10 5.32 11.87
CA GLU A 397 1.63 5.32 11.85
C GLU A 397 1.01 5.81 13.16
N LYS A 398 1.54 6.87 13.80
CA LYS A 398 0.94 7.44 15.02
C LYS A 398 1.49 8.83 15.26
N THR A 399 0.62 9.85 15.23
CA THR A 399 1.05 11.24 15.46
C THR A 399 1.55 11.54 16.87
N GLY A 400 1.29 10.65 17.83
CA GLY A 400 1.79 10.80 19.21
C GLY A 400 3.31 10.64 19.34
N PHE A 401 3.97 9.94 18.41
CA PHE A 401 5.41 9.68 18.49
C PHE A 401 6.28 10.83 17.99
N PHE A 402 5.72 11.83 17.31
CA PHE A 402 6.50 12.94 16.80
C PHE A 402 7.31 13.64 17.89
N GLU A 403 6.66 14.01 19.01
CA GLU A 403 7.33 14.70 20.11
C GLU A 403 8.46 13.83 20.71
N LEU A 404 8.21 12.52 20.89
CA LEU A 404 9.21 11.60 21.41
C LEU A 404 10.40 11.45 20.47
N LEU A 405 10.16 11.08 19.20
CA LEU A 405 11.23 10.74 18.27
C LEU A 405 12.05 11.95 17.82
N HIS A 406 11.39 13.07 17.52
CA HIS A 406 12.03 14.23 16.93
C HIS A 406 12.52 15.23 17.98
N LYS A 407 11.75 15.47 19.05
CA LYS A 407 12.10 16.50 20.05
C LYS A 407 12.79 15.94 21.28
N ASN A 408 12.37 14.79 21.79
CA ASN A 408 12.92 14.26 23.03
C ASN A 408 14.18 13.42 22.78
N PHE A 409 14.08 12.43 21.88
CA PHE A 409 15.21 11.54 21.56
C PHE A 409 16.14 12.15 20.50
N GLU A 410 15.63 13.13 19.74
CA GLU A 410 16.31 13.77 18.61
C GLU A 410 16.82 12.79 17.54
N LEU A 411 16.22 11.60 17.42
CA LEU A 411 16.67 10.54 16.52
C LEU A 411 16.71 10.98 15.06
N THR A 412 15.77 11.83 14.64
CA THR A 412 15.77 12.41 13.29
C THR A 412 17.05 13.20 13.00
N LYS A 413 17.62 13.85 14.02
CA LYS A 413 18.83 14.67 13.89
C LYS A 413 20.09 13.87 14.15
N LYS A 414 20.05 12.90 15.07
CA LYS A 414 21.20 12.03 15.37
C LYS A 414 21.53 11.13 14.18
N TYR A 415 20.52 10.64 13.46
CA TYR A 415 20.68 9.72 12.33
C TYR A 415 20.32 10.33 10.97
N ASP A 416 20.10 11.64 10.90
CA ASP A 416 19.74 12.37 9.67
C ASP A 416 18.61 11.66 8.89
N ILE A 417 17.54 11.31 9.61
CA ILE A 417 16.41 10.54 9.08
C ILE A 417 15.15 11.43 9.00
N GLY A 418 14.58 11.51 7.80
CA GLY A 418 13.35 12.26 7.55
C GLY A 418 12.13 11.54 8.13
N LEU A 419 11.33 12.22 8.96
CA LEU A 419 10.23 11.61 9.68
C LEU A 419 8.89 11.86 8.99
N ILE A 420 8.29 10.82 8.44
CA ILE A 420 6.93 10.84 7.89
C ILE A 420 5.98 10.36 8.98
N ASN A 421 5.16 11.27 9.51
CA ASN A 421 4.14 10.90 10.48
C ASN A 421 2.75 10.97 9.85
N ALA A 422 2.08 9.83 9.74
CA ALA A 422 0.81 9.70 9.04
C ALA A 422 -0.32 9.25 9.98
N ARG A 423 -1.56 9.71 9.71
CA ARG A 423 -2.77 9.29 10.44
C ARG A 423 -3.58 8.27 9.64
N GLY A 424 -3.55 7.01 10.07
CA GLY A 424 -4.23 5.89 9.41
C GLY A 424 -3.70 5.65 7.99
N SER A 425 -4.54 5.10 7.11
CA SER A 425 -4.19 4.80 5.71
C SER A 425 -4.10 6.04 4.81
N ALA A 426 -3.30 7.03 5.24
CA ALA A 426 -2.96 8.24 4.52
C ALA A 426 -1.83 8.00 3.51
N VAL A 427 -1.97 6.93 2.71
CA VAL A 427 -0.84 6.38 1.97
C VAL A 427 -0.51 7.18 0.71
N GLY A 428 -1.49 7.78 0.04
CA GLY A 428 -1.25 8.48 -1.24
C GLY A 428 -0.19 9.59 -1.17
N ALA A 429 -0.43 10.66 -0.41
CA ALA A 429 0.51 11.79 -0.35
C ALA A 429 1.86 11.42 0.32
N ALA A 430 1.86 10.45 1.24
CA ALA A 430 3.09 9.93 1.83
C ALA A 430 3.91 9.15 0.79
N ARG A 431 3.27 8.26 0.01
CA ARG A 431 3.90 7.52 -1.09
C ARG A 431 4.41 8.46 -2.17
N ASP A 432 3.63 9.48 -2.53
CA ASP A 432 4.05 10.50 -3.51
C ASP A 432 5.32 11.23 -3.04
N LEU A 433 5.43 11.50 -1.73
CA LEU A 433 6.61 12.11 -1.12
C LEU A 433 7.81 11.16 -1.15
N VAL A 434 7.62 9.90 -0.73
CA VAL A 434 8.66 8.86 -0.75
C VAL A 434 9.17 8.67 -2.18
N GLU A 435 8.28 8.53 -3.15
CA GLU A 435 8.62 8.42 -4.56
C GLU A 435 9.43 9.63 -5.05
N LYS A 436 9.02 10.84 -4.66
CA LYS A 436 9.71 12.07 -5.05
C LYS A 436 11.13 12.13 -4.47
N ILE A 437 11.30 11.71 -3.23
CA ILE A 437 12.59 11.66 -2.55
C ILE A 437 13.48 10.59 -3.18
N GLN A 438 13.01 9.34 -3.30
CA GLN A 438 13.78 8.23 -3.88
C GLN A 438 14.14 8.43 -5.35
N ARG A 439 13.38 9.25 -6.09
CA ARG A 439 13.76 9.63 -7.47
C ARG A 439 14.90 10.63 -7.56
N LYS A 440 15.08 11.43 -6.51
CA LYS A 440 16.15 12.45 -6.46
C LYS A 440 17.38 11.91 -5.74
N CYS A 441 17.18 11.04 -4.76
CA CYS A 441 18.21 10.39 -3.95
C CYS A 441 17.98 8.87 -4.01
N ASP A 442 18.67 8.19 -4.93
CA ASP A 442 18.47 6.75 -5.21
C ASP A 442 18.90 5.84 -4.03
N ASP A 443 19.64 6.37 -3.06
CA ASP A 443 20.20 5.69 -1.89
C ASP A 443 19.28 5.72 -0.66
N VAL A 444 18.17 6.47 -0.70
CA VAL A 444 17.30 6.66 0.45
C VAL A 444 16.37 5.47 0.68
N MET A 445 16.52 4.78 1.82
CA MET A 445 15.63 3.70 2.26
C MET A 445 14.43 4.22 3.06
N LEU A 446 13.28 3.56 2.93
CA LEU A 446 12.08 3.82 3.71
C LEU A 446 11.91 2.79 4.82
N TYR A 447 12.09 3.20 6.08
CA TYR A 447 11.83 2.37 7.25
C TYR A 447 10.42 2.59 7.79
N ILE A 448 9.72 1.52 8.14
CA ILE A 448 8.30 1.57 8.54
C ILE A 448 8.11 1.06 9.97
N LEU A 449 7.67 1.95 10.86
CA LEU A 449 7.37 1.70 12.27
C LEU A 449 5.85 1.62 12.47
N THR A 450 5.35 0.40 12.69
CA THR A 450 3.93 0.12 12.95
C THR A 450 3.75 -0.77 14.18
N ASP A 451 2.51 -0.80 14.69
CA ASP A 451 2.08 -1.81 15.65
C ASP A 451 2.23 -3.24 15.07
N LEU A 452 2.24 -4.24 15.96
CA LEU A 452 2.15 -5.66 15.63
C LEU A 452 0.69 -6.10 15.70
N ASP A 453 -0.06 -5.82 14.65
CA ASP A 453 -1.44 -6.24 14.48
C ASP A 453 -1.80 -6.41 12.98
N ILE A 454 -2.98 -6.96 12.67
CA ILE A 454 -3.38 -7.17 11.26
C ILE A 454 -3.40 -5.84 10.47
N LYS A 455 -3.78 -4.72 11.09
CA LYS A 455 -3.81 -3.42 10.41
C LYS A 455 -2.41 -2.87 10.18
N GLY A 456 -1.51 -2.98 11.15
CA GLY A 456 -0.13 -2.53 11.07
C GLY A 456 0.63 -3.23 9.94
N ILE A 457 0.48 -4.55 9.81
CA ILE A 457 1.03 -5.30 8.67
C ILE A 457 0.37 -4.85 7.35
N GLY A 458 -0.93 -4.54 7.38
CA GLY A 458 -1.62 -3.94 6.24
C GLY A 458 -1.01 -2.60 5.81
N ILE A 459 -0.75 -1.72 6.77
CA ILE A 459 -0.23 -0.37 6.57
C ILE A 459 1.22 -0.39 6.12
N GLY A 460 2.06 -1.26 6.70
CA GLY A 460 3.44 -1.45 6.25
C GLY A 460 3.49 -1.83 4.77
N LYS A 461 2.75 -2.88 4.41
CA LYS A 461 2.62 -3.31 3.01
C LYS A 461 2.11 -2.19 2.12
N ASP A 462 1.11 -1.44 2.58
CA ASP A 462 0.61 -0.29 1.85
C ASP A 462 1.72 0.76 1.66
N ALA A 463 2.49 1.11 2.68
CA ALA A 463 3.52 2.15 2.59
C ALA A 463 4.69 1.77 1.66
N GLU A 464 5.03 0.49 1.52
CA GLU A 464 6.08 -0.04 0.63
C GLU A 464 5.75 0.10 -0.88
N ASN A 465 4.47 0.26 -1.22
CA ASN A 465 4.03 0.29 -2.62
C ASN A 465 3.72 1.72 -3.06
N PRO A 466 4.13 2.14 -4.28
CA PRO A 466 3.69 3.39 -4.87
C PRO A 466 2.17 3.51 -4.98
N ASP A 467 1.64 4.73 -5.17
CA ASP A 467 0.23 4.90 -5.51
C ASP A 467 -0.09 4.20 -6.83
N GLU A 468 -1.31 3.68 -7.00
CA GLU A 468 -1.70 2.95 -8.23
C GLU A 468 -1.63 3.82 -9.50
N LEU A 469 -1.58 5.15 -9.36
CA LEU A 469 -1.40 6.11 -10.45
C LEU A 469 0.06 6.53 -10.65
N SER A 470 0.98 6.02 -9.83
CA SER A 470 2.41 6.24 -9.99
C SER A 470 2.90 5.63 -11.31
N SER A 471 3.85 6.30 -11.94
CA SER A 471 4.58 5.72 -13.07
C SER A 471 5.71 4.79 -12.63
N LEU A 472 6.01 4.74 -11.33
CA LEU A 472 6.99 3.82 -10.77
C LEU A 472 6.43 2.40 -10.77
N GLN A 473 7.02 1.51 -11.58
CA GLN A 473 6.60 0.12 -11.69
C GLN A 473 7.21 -0.80 -10.62
N ARG A 474 8.21 -0.31 -9.88
CA ARG A 474 8.88 -1.03 -8.78
C ARG A 474 8.32 -0.61 -7.42
N LYS A 475 8.48 -1.48 -6.42
CA LYS A 475 8.26 -1.12 -5.01
C LYS A 475 9.32 -0.11 -4.56
N PHE A 476 9.00 0.64 -3.50
CA PHE A 476 10.02 1.44 -2.83
C PHE A 476 11.04 0.53 -2.17
N ASP A 477 12.27 1.02 -2.07
CA ASP A 477 13.29 0.37 -1.25
C ASP A 477 12.92 0.64 0.22
N ALA A 478 12.29 -0.35 0.84
CA ALA A 478 11.58 -0.18 2.11
C ALA A 478 11.71 -1.40 3.01
N GLU A 479 11.86 -1.17 4.31
CA GLU A 479 12.01 -2.20 5.34
C GLU A 479 11.10 -1.92 6.54
N ARG A 480 10.50 -2.97 7.11
CA ARG A 480 9.64 -2.82 8.29
C ARG A 480 10.46 -3.05 9.56
N ILE A 481 10.61 -1.98 10.36
CA ILE A 481 11.28 -2.00 11.67
C ILE A 481 10.30 -1.92 12.85
N GLY A 482 8.99 -2.00 12.54
CA GLY A 482 7.94 -2.10 13.55
C GLY A 482 8.04 -3.36 14.41
N VAL A 483 7.28 -3.38 15.50
CA VAL A 483 7.33 -4.46 16.49
C VAL A 483 7.18 -5.83 15.82
N SER A 484 8.10 -6.75 16.12
CA SER A 484 8.11 -8.15 15.67
C SER A 484 7.81 -9.10 16.83
N LEU A 485 7.55 -10.37 16.54
CA LEU A 485 7.35 -11.39 17.59
C LEU A 485 8.58 -11.59 18.48
N GLN A 486 9.77 -11.46 17.89
CA GLN A 486 11.02 -11.58 18.62
C GLN A 486 11.13 -10.43 19.64
N ASP A 487 10.80 -9.21 19.23
CA ASP A 487 10.82 -8.04 20.14
C ASP A 487 9.80 -8.16 21.28
N VAL A 488 8.65 -8.82 21.04
CA VAL A 488 7.68 -9.10 22.11
C VAL A 488 8.29 -9.97 23.19
N ALA A 489 9.08 -10.96 22.82
CA ALA A 489 9.76 -11.84 23.77
C ALA A 489 10.94 -11.15 24.45
N ASP A 490 11.76 -10.43 23.69
CA ASP A 490 13.00 -9.83 24.18
C ASP A 490 12.76 -8.66 25.15
N TYR A 491 11.68 -7.89 24.93
CA TYR A 491 11.33 -6.73 25.76
C TYR A 491 10.14 -6.99 26.71
N ASP A 492 9.67 -8.24 26.81
CA ASP A 492 8.51 -8.63 27.63
C ASP A 492 7.29 -7.72 27.42
N LEU A 493 6.96 -7.48 26.14
CA LEU A 493 5.93 -6.50 25.77
C LEU A 493 4.52 -7.01 26.09
N GLN A 494 3.71 -6.13 26.65
CA GLN A 494 2.33 -6.45 26.98
C GLN A 494 1.49 -6.70 25.71
N THR A 495 0.93 -7.90 25.58
CA THR A 495 -0.03 -8.25 24.54
C THR A 495 -1.45 -7.83 24.93
N GLU A 496 -2.23 -7.40 23.96
CA GLU A 496 -3.66 -7.12 24.12
C GLU A 496 -4.53 -7.99 23.21
N SER A 497 -5.79 -8.18 23.62
CA SER A 497 -6.79 -8.88 22.80
C SER A 497 -7.52 -7.88 21.89
N ARG A 498 -7.64 -8.23 20.62
CA ARG A 498 -8.26 -7.45 19.55
C ARG A 498 -9.33 -8.27 18.85
N ASP A 499 -10.47 -7.62 18.62
CA ASP A 499 -11.56 -8.17 17.82
C ASP A 499 -11.32 -7.88 16.33
N TYR A 500 -10.97 -8.93 15.58
CA TYR A 500 -10.84 -8.85 14.13
C TYR A 500 -12.13 -9.31 13.44
N SER A 501 -12.53 -8.59 12.40
CA SER A 501 -13.63 -9.06 11.54
C SER A 501 -13.21 -10.27 10.71
N ASP A 502 -14.15 -11.17 10.37
CA ASP A 502 -13.91 -12.33 9.49
C ASP A 502 -13.15 -11.98 8.21
N ARG A 503 -13.41 -10.79 7.66
CA ARG A 503 -12.71 -10.30 6.47
C ARG A 503 -11.21 -10.09 6.72
N MET A 504 -10.83 -9.53 7.86
CA MET A 504 -9.44 -9.27 8.20
C MET A 504 -8.69 -10.57 8.48
N ILE A 505 -9.36 -11.55 9.08
CA ILE A 505 -8.82 -12.90 9.28
C ILE A 505 -8.60 -13.57 7.92
N ALA A 506 -9.57 -13.47 7.01
CA ALA A 506 -9.40 -14.00 5.65
C ALA A 506 -8.26 -13.30 4.88
N GLU A 507 -8.08 -11.99 5.05
CA GLU A 507 -6.95 -11.25 4.46
C GLU A 507 -5.60 -11.72 5.06
N LEU A 508 -5.55 -11.99 6.37
CA LEU A 508 -4.38 -12.56 7.05
C LEU A 508 -4.08 -14.00 6.57
N GLU A 509 -5.11 -14.83 6.40
CA GLU A 509 -5.01 -16.20 5.87
C GLU A 509 -4.40 -16.24 4.48
N ASN A 510 -4.87 -15.38 3.57
CA ASN A 510 -4.27 -15.30 2.23
C ASN A 510 -2.78 -14.93 2.30
N ARG A 511 -2.39 -13.98 3.16
CA ARG A 511 -0.98 -13.57 3.31
C ARG A 511 -0.10 -14.69 3.85
N TYR A 512 -0.63 -15.50 4.77
CA TYR A 512 0.05 -16.69 5.26
C TYR A 512 0.20 -17.74 4.16
N GLU A 513 -0.86 -18.03 3.41
CA GLU A 513 -0.84 -18.97 2.28
C GLU A 513 0.14 -18.53 1.16
N GLU A 514 0.27 -17.22 0.94
CA GLU A 514 1.22 -16.61 0.00
C GLU A 514 2.68 -16.61 0.54
N GLY A 515 2.90 -16.99 1.79
CA GLY A 515 4.22 -17.02 2.42
C GLY A 515 4.76 -15.64 2.83
N GLU A 516 3.90 -14.61 2.92
CA GLU A 516 4.31 -13.26 3.31
C GLU A 516 4.55 -13.10 4.81
N ILE A 517 4.01 -14.00 5.64
CA ILE A 517 4.15 -14.00 7.10
C ILE A 517 4.47 -15.41 7.61
N SER A 518 5.18 -15.50 8.74
CA SER A 518 5.49 -16.78 9.38
C SER A 518 4.26 -17.43 10.01
N GLU A 519 4.32 -18.75 10.22
CA GLU A 519 3.29 -19.51 10.95
C GLU A 519 3.06 -18.95 12.35
N GLU A 520 4.15 -18.63 13.06
CA GLU A 520 4.10 -18.10 14.42
C GLU A 520 3.35 -16.77 14.46
N LEU A 521 3.65 -15.86 13.53
CA LEU A 521 2.98 -14.57 13.40
C LEU A 521 1.52 -14.72 13.02
N TYR A 522 1.24 -15.64 12.10
CA TYR A 522 -0.13 -15.96 11.70
C TYR A 522 -0.97 -16.45 12.89
N GLN A 523 -0.47 -17.42 13.66
CA GLN A 523 -1.18 -17.95 14.84
C GLN A 523 -1.36 -16.90 15.92
N PHE A 524 -0.32 -16.09 16.18
CA PHE A 524 -0.39 -15.00 17.15
C PHE A 524 -1.47 -13.98 16.80
N LEU A 525 -1.57 -13.56 15.53
CA LEU A 525 -2.59 -12.60 15.12
C LEU A 525 -3.98 -13.24 15.00
N LYS A 526 -4.05 -14.50 14.56
CA LYS A 526 -5.33 -15.24 14.43
C LYS A 526 -5.99 -15.51 15.78
N SER A 527 -5.21 -15.68 16.85
CA SER A 527 -5.73 -15.81 18.22
C SER A 527 -6.37 -14.51 18.74
N GLY A 528 -6.31 -13.42 17.96
CA GLY A 528 -6.79 -12.11 18.35
C GLY A 528 -5.78 -11.35 19.20
N GLN A 529 -4.51 -11.73 19.23
CA GLN A 529 -3.49 -10.95 19.94
C GLN A 529 -2.91 -9.85 19.04
N GLY A 530 -2.38 -8.81 19.69
CA GLY A 530 -1.62 -7.75 19.06
C GLY A 530 -0.78 -7.00 20.09
N VAL A 531 0.21 -6.24 19.62
CA VAL A 531 1.07 -5.39 20.46
C VAL A 531 1.15 -4.00 19.87
N GLU A 532 0.85 -2.99 20.67
CA GLU A 532 1.05 -1.60 20.28
C GLU A 532 2.51 -1.19 20.45
N ILE A 533 3.03 -0.27 19.61
CA ILE A 533 4.32 0.38 19.87
C ILE A 533 4.31 1.07 21.25
N ASN A 534 3.15 1.54 21.71
CA ASN A 534 2.99 2.13 23.05
C ASN A 534 3.23 1.13 24.20
N ALA A 535 3.40 -0.18 23.93
CA ALA A 535 3.80 -1.14 24.95
C ALA A 535 5.23 -0.88 25.45
N PHE A 536 6.07 -0.22 24.64
CA PHE A 536 7.36 0.26 25.10
C PHE A 536 7.22 1.46 26.04
N SER A 537 8.00 1.47 27.13
CA SER A 537 8.25 2.71 27.87
C SER A 537 9.07 3.67 26.99
N PRO A 538 8.99 5.01 27.19
CA PRO A 538 9.79 5.94 26.39
C PRO A 538 11.29 5.64 26.39
N VAL A 539 11.86 5.25 27.54
CA VAL A 539 13.29 4.91 27.67
C VAL A 539 13.62 3.65 26.88
N THR A 540 12.76 2.63 26.98
CA THR A 540 12.96 1.37 26.25
C THR A 540 12.78 1.55 24.75
N LEU A 541 11.86 2.42 24.33
CA LEU A 541 11.60 2.73 22.93
C LEU A 541 12.79 3.43 22.26
N GLU A 542 13.47 4.35 22.96
CA GLU A 542 14.67 5.01 22.44
C GLU A 542 15.77 3.99 22.17
N GLY A 543 16.07 3.13 23.15
CA GLY A 543 17.05 2.04 23.00
C GLY A 543 16.68 1.07 21.87
N TYR A 544 15.42 0.60 21.84
CA TYR A 544 14.92 -0.27 20.79
C TYR A 544 15.13 0.31 19.37
N LEU A 545 14.84 1.59 19.18
CA LEU A 545 15.01 2.22 17.86
C LEU A 545 16.48 2.40 17.49
N ILE A 546 17.35 2.71 18.45
CA ILE A 546 18.80 2.77 18.23
C ILE A 546 19.32 1.39 17.83
N ASP A 547 18.95 0.34 18.56
CA ASP A 547 19.34 -1.04 18.25
C ASP A 547 18.87 -1.44 16.84
N LYS A 548 17.65 -1.08 16.45
CA LYS A 548 17.15 -1.29 15.08
C LYS A 548 17.91 -0.47 14.05
N PHE A 549 18.24 0.78 14.34
CA PHE A 549 19.00 1.60 13.39
C PHE A 549 20.38 1.01 13.15
N GLU A 550 21.05 0.53 14.18
CA GLU A 550 22.34 -0.17 14.07
C GLU A 550 22.21 -1.51 13.31
N GLU A 551 21.18 -2.32 13.62
CA GLU A 551 20.89 -3.59 12.93
C GLU A 551 20.76 -3.41 11.40
N TYR A 552 20.10 -2.33 10.98
CA TYR A 552 19.86 -2.02 9.57
C TYR A 552 20.94 -1.13 8.94
N GLY A 553 22.02 -0.79 9.66
CA GLY A 553 23.12 0.03 9.17
C GLY A 553 22.73 1.49 8.87
N ILE A 554 21.74 2.01 9.59
CA ILE A 554 21.33 3.42 9.49
C ILE A 554 22.36 4.27 10.21
N GLU A 555 23.16 4.99 9.43
CA GLU A 555 24.17 5.92 9.93
C GLU A 555 23.78 7.38 9.66
N LYS A 556 24.38 8.29 10.43
CA LYS A 556 24.34 9.73 10.18
C LYS A 556 25.02 10.06 8.84
N VAL A 557 24.51 11.05 8.11
CA VAL A 557 25.08 11.45 6.81
C VAL A 557 26.45 12.08 7.03
N LYS A 558 27.45 11.52 6.35
CA LYS A 558 28.84 11.98 6.41
C LYS A 558 29.20 12.74 5.13
N PRO A 559 29.90 13.88 5.22
CA PRO A 559 30.39 14.59 4.04
C PRO A 559 31.55 13.83 3.38
N ASN A 560 31.75 14.05 2.08
CA ASN A 560 32.99 13.68 1.39
C ASN A 560 33.91 14.91 1.24
N GLU A 561 35.14 14.70 0.75
CA GLU A 561 36.11 15.78 0.53
C GLU A 561 35.58 16.88 -0.41
N GLU A 562 34.77 16.51 -1.42
CA GLU A 562 34.13 17.46 -2.34
C GLU A 562 32.99 18.28 -1.71
N ASP A 563 32.45 17.81 -0.57
CA ASP A 563 31.34 18.45 0.13
C ASP A 563 31.82 19.51 1.15
N ILE A 564 33.13 19.55 1.47
CA ILE A 564 33.74 20.45 2.46
C ILE A 564 34.30 21.70 1.79
N GLU A 565 33.95 22.87 2.31
CA GLU A 565 34.51 24.14 1.86
C GLU A 565 35.85 24.42 2.55
N GLU A 566 36.90 24.67 1.76
CA GLU A 566 38.21 25.04 2.29
C GLU A 566 38.13 26.28 3.20
N PRO A 567 38.85 26.28 4.34
CA PRO A 567 38.96 27.44 5.21
C PRO A 567 39.75 28.56 4.52
N ASP A 568 39.32 29.82 4.70
CA ASP A 568 40.01 30.97 4.12
C ASP A 568 41.23 31.34 4.98
N VAL A 569 42.37 30.72 4.68
CA VAL A 569 43.65 30.96 5.36
C VAL A 569 44.64 31.59 4.37
N GLU A 570 45.01 32.85 4.63
CA GLU A 570 45.96 33.57 3.78
C GLU A 570 47.39 33.00 3.95
N SER A 571 48.15 32.91 2.85
CA SER A 571 49.49 32.32 2.90
C SER A 571 50.48 33.22 3.66
N PRO A 572 51.43 32.65 4.42
CA PRO A 572 52.42 33.42 5.18
C PRO A 572 53.19 34.43 4.32
N ASP A 573 53.57 34.06 3.10
CA ASP A 573 54.28 34.95 2.17
C ASP A 573 53.49 36.23 1.85
N LYS A 574 52.17 36.10 1.62
CA LYS A 574 51.29 37.23 1.33
C LYS A 574 51.12 38.12 2.56
N ILE A 575 50.98 37.51 3.73
CA ILE A 575 50.89 38.22 5.02
C ILE A 575 52.16 39.02 5.26
N CYS A 576 53.34 38.40 5.11
CA CYS A 576 54.64 39.05 5.28
C CYS A 576 54.82 40.20 4.28
N GLU A 577 54.53 39.98 2.98
CA GLU A 577 54.64 41.02 1.96
C GLU A 577 53.74 42.22 2.26
N LYS A 578 52.50 41.97 2.67
CA LYS A 578 51.54 43.02 3.06
C LYS A 578 52.03 43.77 4.30
N ALA A 579 52.45 43.06 5.35
CA ALA A 579 52.93 43.65 6.59
C ALA A 579 54.19 44.48 6.39
N GLN A 580 55.13 44.03 5.55
CA GLN A 580 56.32 44.79 5.16
C GLN A 580 55.93 46.07 4.41
N ARG A 581 55.05 45.97 3.40
CA ARG A 581 54.56 47.14 2.65
C ARG A 581 53.86 48.16 3.55
N GLU A 582 53.03 47.70 4.48
CA GLU A 582 52.38 48.56 5.46
C GLU A 582 53.40 49.21 6.40
N ALA A 583 54.34 48.45 6.96
CA ALA A 583 55.40 48.99 7.83
C ALA A 583 56.24 50.07 7.12
N VAL A 584 56.61 49.80 5.87
CA VAL A 584 57.36 50.74 5.03
C VAL A 584 56.50 51.96 4.70
N GLY A 585 55.23 51.76 4.35
CA GLY A 585 54.28 52.84 4.10
C GLY A 585 54.09 53.75 5.31
N GLU A 586 53.80 53.18 6.48
CA GLU A 586 53.67 53.90 7.75
C GLU A 586 54.96 54.66 8.07
N TYR A 587 56.11 54.01 7.99
CA TYR A 587 57.40 54.63 8.29
C TYR A 587 57.80 55.74 7.30
N VAL A 588 57.55 55.54 6.00
CA VAL A 588 57.77 56.54 4.94
C VAL A 588 56.86 57.75 5.15
N ILE A 589 55.58 57.53 5.48
CA ILE A 589 54.62 58.59 5.80
C ILE A 589 55.06 59.38 7.04
N ASP A 590 55.62 58.71 8.05
CA ASP A 590 55.98 59.32 9.32
C ASP A 590 57.34 60.06 9.27
N GLN A 591 58.30 59.64 8.42
CA GLN A 591 59.69 60.13 8.51
C GLN A 591 60.40 60.53 7.20
N CYS A 592 59.94 60.21 5.97
CA CYS A 592 60.79 60.41 4.76
C CYS A 592 60.05 60.69 3.43
N ALA A 593 60.41 61.79 2.76
CA ALA A 593 59.94 62.17 1.42
C ALA A 593 60.77 61.61 0.23
N GLY A 594 61.44 60.46 0.34
CA GLY A 594 62.09 59.88 -0.85
C GLY A 594 62.95 58.64 -0.68
N ARG A 595 62.73 57.69 -1.60
CA ARG A 595 63.58 56.57 -2.05
C ARG A 595 64.17 55.66 -0.96
N ILE A 596 63.33 54.80 -0.40
CA ILE A 596 63.72 53.61 0.39
C ILE A 596 62.81 52.43 0.01
N VAL A 597 62.65 52.14 -1.28
CA VAL A 597 61.74 51.06 -1.73
C VAL A 597 62.50 49.86 -2.31
N ASP A 598 63.74 50.05 -2.78
CA ASP A 598 64.45 49.01 -3.56
C ASP A 598 65.39 48.11 -2.71
N GLU A 599 65.58 48.36 -1.41
CA GLU A 599 66.57 47.62 -0.56
C GLU A 599 65.96 46.76 0.57
N LEU A 600 64.63 46.60 0.62
CA LEU A 600 63.92 45.89 1.70
C LEU A 600 63.70 44.38 1.45
N GLU A 601 64.18 43.83 0.34
CA GLU A 601 64.00 42.42 -0.04
C GLU A 601 64.73 41.38 0.86
N SER A 602 65.31 41.77 2.00
CA SER A 602 66.17 40.87 2.81
C SER A 602 65.74 40.65 4.27
N VAL A 603 64.48 40.91 4.64
CA VAL A 603 63.98 40.54 5.97
C VAL A 603 63.70 39.04 5.98
N ASP A 604 64.63 38.26 6.51
CA ASP A 604 64.47 36.82 6.70
C ASP A 604 63.58 36.55 7.91
N VAL A 605 62.27 36.45 7.66
CA VAL A 605 61.27 36.11 8.68
C VAL A 605 61.05 34.61 8.82
N SER A 606 61.72 33.78 8.02
CA SER A 606 61.50 32.33 7.91
C SER A 606 61.77 31.53 9.20
N SER A 607 62.36 32.14 10.23
CA SER A 607 62.67 31.48 11.51
C SER A 607 61.60 31.66 12.60
N LEU A 608 60.43 32.22 12.28
CA LEU A 608 59.36 32.41 13.27
C LEU A 608 58.55 31.12 13.43
N ASP A 609 58.53 30.56 14.64
CA ASP A 609 57.65 29.44 15.05
C ASP A 609 56.16 29.73 14.78
N ALA A 610 55.78 31.00 14.58
CA ALA A 610 54.44 31.40 14.15
C ALA A 610 54.15 31.11 12.66
N ILE A 611 55.16 31.14 11.79
CA ILE A 611 55.06 30.84 10.34
C ILE A 611 54.88 29.35 10.13
N ASP A 612 55.74 28.50 10.71
CA ASP A 612 55.60 27.04 10.65
C ASP A 612 54.21 26.60 11.11
N LYS A 613 53.71 27.22 12.19
CA LYS A 613 52.37 26.97 12.73
C LYS A 613 51.23 27.51 11.89
N LEU A 614 51.47 28.51 11.03
CA LEU A 614 50.46 29.06 10.12
C LEU A 614 50.47 28.30 8.79
N GLU A 615 51.63 27.86 8.32
CA GLU A 615 51.77 26.84 7.27
C GLU A 615 51.07 25.55 7.68
N GLU A 616 51.25 25.05 8.91
CA GLU A 616 50.48 23.90 9.41
C GLU A 616 48.96 24.14 9.43
N LEU A 617 48.48 25.37 9.59
CA LEU A 617 47.05 25.69 9.53
C LEU A 617 46.54 25.86 8.10
N ALA A 618 47.39 26.34 7.18
CA ALA A 618 47.11 26.43 5.75
C ALA A 618 47.16 25.05 5.08
N ASP A 619 48.08 24.18 5.51
CA ASP A 619 48.21 22.77 5.10
C ASP A 619 47.15 21.88 5.74
N LYS A 620 46.50 22.32 6.83
CA LYS A 620 45.19 21.79 7.27
C LYS A 620 44.10 22.23 6.28
N GLY A 621 44.20 21.74 5.05
CA GLY A 621 43.22 21.95 3.99
C GLY A 621 41.90 21.24 4.26
N SER A 622 41.07 21.12 3.22
CA SER A 622 39.76 20.44 3.22
C SER A 622 39.79 19.07 3.90
N ARG A 623 40.87 18.30 3.73
CA ARG A 623 41.04 16.97 4.33
C ARG A 623 41.14 16.95 5.86
N ALA A 624 41.87 17.89 6.46
CA ALA A 624 41.99 17.96 7.92
C ALA A 624 40.70 18.47 8.57
N LEU A 625 40.02 19.40 7.90
CA LEU A 625 38.68 19.84 8.29
C LEU A 625 37.68 18.68 8.19
N LEU A 626 37.73 17.89 7.12
CA LEU A 626 36.93 16.68 6.94
C LEU A 626 37.17 15.68 8.08
N GLU A 627 38.42 15.34 8.40
CA GLU A 627 38.74 14.43 9.51
C GLU A 627 38.19 14.94 10.85
N SER A 628 38.33 16.23 11.14
CA SER A 628 37.77 16.83 12.35
C SER A 628 36.23 16.79 12.40
N VAL A 629 35.56 16.98 11.25
CA VAL A 629 34.11 16.88 11.16
C VAL A 629 33.67 15.42 11.33
N LEU A 630 34.36 14.46 10.71
CA LEU A 630 34.06 13.03 10.84
C LEU A 630 34.24 12.54 12.28
N GLU A 631 35.30 12.98 12.98
CA GLU A 631 35.53 12.67 14.40
C GLU A 631 34.39 13.24 15.26
N ALA A 632 33.96 14.48 15.01
CA ALA A 632 32.83 15.08 15.72
C ALA A 632 31.49 14.38 15.44
N LEU A 633 31.38 13.62 14.35
CA LEU A 633 30.18 12.87 13.98
C LEU A 633 30.13 11.45 14.57
N GLU A 634 31.22 10.91 15.15
CA GLU A 634 31.28 9.52 15.64
C GLU A 634 30.19 9.19 16.68
N GLU A 635 29.84 10.15 17.54
CA GLU A 635 28.81 9.97 18.57
C GLU A 635 27.39 10.33 18.08
N ASN A 636 27.19 10.51 16.77
CA ASN A 636 25.91 10.90 16.17
C ASN A 636 25.27 12.12 16.86
N PRO A 637 25.94 13.28 16.93
CA PRO A 637 25.39 14.46 17.58
C PRO A 637 24.12 14.93 16.85
N SER A 638 23.21 15.58 17.59
CA SER A 638 22.00 16.20 17.02
C SER A 638 22.29 17.38 16.07
N LYS A 639 23.55 17.77 15.87
CA LYS A 639 23.96 18.80 14.91
C LYS A 639 24.11 18.21 13.51
N SER A 640 23.88 19.01 12.47
CA SER A 640 24.20 18.60 11.11
C SER A 640 25.71 18.65 10.87
N TRP A 641 26.22 17.86 9.93
CA TRP A 641 27.64 17.94 9.55
C TRP A 641 28.02 19.33 9.02
N ARG A 642 27.09 20.05 8.36
CA ARG A 642 27.30 21.43 7.87
C ARG A 642 27.44 22.44 9.01
N ASP A 643 26.71 22.23 10.10
CA ASP A 643 26.85 23.10 11.28
C ASP A 643 28.19 22.84 11.97
N LEU A 644 28.62 21.57 12.06
CA LEU A 644 29.93 21.20 12.60
C LEU A 644 31.07 21.73 11.73
N GLU A 645 30.98 21.58 10.41
CA GLU A 645 31.92 22.14 9.44
C GLU A 645 32.05 23.65 9.63
N ARG A 646 30.94 24.39 9.73
CA ARG A 646 30.97 25.84 9.95
C ARG A 646 31.61 26.21 11.29
N GLU A 647 31.37 25.43 12.34
CA GLU A 647 31.98 25.64 13.65
C GLU A 647 33.49 25.38 13.63
N GLU A 648 33.94 24.28 13.02
CA GLU A 648 35.36 23.93 12.90
C GLU A 648 36.10 24.87 11.95
N LYS A 649 35.52 25.19 10.79
CA LYS A 649 36.03 26.20 9.86
C LYS A 649 36.26 27.54 10.55
N ARG A 650 35.27 28.02 11.31
CA ARG A 650 35.39 29.26 12.08
C ARG A 650 36.49 29.19 13.15
N LYS A 651 36.69 28.04 13.80
CA LYS A 651 37.79 27.84 14.76
C LYS A 651 39.15 27.93 14.07
N ILE A 652 39.29 27.30 12.90
CA ILE A 652 40.52 27.34 12.08
C ILE A 652 40.80 28.79 11.64
N GLU A 653 39.81 29.46 11.04
CA GLU A 653 39.92 30.85 10.58
C GLU A 653 40.27 31.81 11.74
N SER A 654 39.58 31.69 12.89
CA SER A 654 39.88 32.53 14.06
C SER A 654 41.27 32.25 14.65
N ALA A 655 41.76 31.01 14.57
CA ALA A 655 43.11 30.67 15.00
C ALA A 655 44.16 31.21 14.02
N ALA A 656 43.88 31.15 12.71
CA ALA A 656 44.72 31.72 11.66
C ALA A 656 44.81 33.24 11.76
N GLU A 657 43.70 33.94 11.98
CA GLU A 657 43.65 35.40 12.16
C GLU A 657 44.54 35.84 13.33
N ARG A 658 44.43 35.19 14.49
CA ARG A 658 45.28 35.49 15.66
C ARG A 658 46.77 35.24 15.43
N LYS A 659 47.13 34.26 14.58
CA LYS A 659 48.53 34.00 14.23
C LYS A 659 49.02 35.02 13.19
N THR A 660 48.17 35.38 12.24
CA THR A 660 48.40 36.43 11.23
C THR A 660 48.73 37.74 11.93
N GLU A 661 47.91 38.19 12.88
CA GLU A 661 48.17 39.41 13.68
C GLU A 661 49.55 39.38 14.37
N LYS A 662 49.96 38.22 14.91
CA LYS A 662 51.28 38.07 15.54
C LYS A 662 52.41 38.18 14.52
N ILE A 663 52.29 37.54 13.36
CA ILE A 663 53.29 37.62 12.29
C ILE A 663 53.38 39.05 11.79
N GLU A 664 52.25 39.69 11.46
CA GLU A 664 52.20 41.08 11.02
C GLU A 664 52.89 42.00 12.04
N GLN A 665 52.61 41.85 13.33
CA GLN A 665 53.23 42.67 14.38
C GLN A 665 54.74 42.46 14.46
N VAL A 666 55.22 41.21 14.38
CA VAL A 666 56.65 40.90 14.40
C VAL A 666 57.34 41.45 13.17
N VAL A 667 56.79 41.20 11.98
CA VAL A 667 57.31 41.73 10.70
C VAL A 667 57.37 43.25 10.72
N LYS A 668 56.31 43.93 11.18
CA LYS A 668 56.27 45.40 11.31
C LYS A 668 57.37 45.91 12.24
N ASN A 669 57.53 45.29 13.41
CA ASN A 669 58.57 45.68 14.37
C ASN A 669 59.98 45.47 13.81
N GLU A 670 60.25 44.31 13.20
CA GLU A 670 61.58 43.98 12.66
C GLU A 670 61.94 44.87 11.47
N THR A 671 60.97 45.10 10.57
CA THR A 671 61.13 46.01 9.43
C THR A 671 61.42 47.43 9.91
N LYS A 672 60.72 47.91 10.94
CA LYS A 672 60.96 49.22 11.54
C LYS A 672 62.35 49.32 12.16
N ASN A 673 62.80 48.32 12.92
CA ASN A 673 64.15 48.28 13.51
C ASN A 673 65.23 48.37 12.41
N ILE A 674 65.08 47.60 11.33
CA ILE A 674 66.01 47.63 10.19
C ILE A 674 66.04 49.01 9.53
N LEU A 675 64.87 49.64 9.34
CA LEU A 675 64.76 50.99 8.79
C LEU A 675 65.45 52.02 9.69
N GLU A 676 65.24 51.96 11.01
CA GLU A 676 65.88 52.83 11.99
C GLU A 676 67.41 52.68 12.01
N ASP A 677 67.92 51.44 12.06
CA ASP A 677 69.36 51.16 12.05
C ASP A 677 70.03 51.64 10.77
N ARG A 678 69.43 51.36 9.60
CA ARG A 678 70.02 51.74 8.31
C ARG A 678 69.95 53.24 8.05
N ILE A 679 68.88 53.92 8.48
CA ILE A 679 68.80 55.39 8.39
C ILE A 679 69.78 56.04 9.36
N ALA A 680 69.98 55.49 10.56
CA ALA A 680 71.02 55.97 11.48
C ALA A 680 72.42 55.89 10.81
N VAL A 681 72.71 54.79 10.10
CA VAL A 681 73.94 54.65 9.31
C VAL A 681 73.98 55.66 8.15
N TYR A 682 72.89 55.86 7.42
CA TYR A 682 72.84 56.82 6.30
C TYR A 682 72.99 58.27 6.76
N VAL A 683 72.36 58.65 7.88
CA VAL A 683 72.50 59.97 8.50
C VAL A 683 73.93 60.18 9.00
N GLN A 684 74.56 59.17 9.61
CA GLN A 684 75.99 59.23 9.97
C GLN A 684 76.88 59.37 8.73
N PHE A 685 76.57 58.65 7.64
CA PHE A 685 77.33 58.73 6.39
C PHE A 685 77.20 60.12 5.74
N LYS A 686 75.99 60.67 5.68
CA LYS A 686 75.74 62.01 5.13
C LYS A 686 76.39 63.12 5.96
N ASN A 687 76.32 63.00 7.29
CA ASN A 687 77.00 63.94 8.21
C ASN A 687 78.53 63.80 8.17
N GLY A 688 79.06 62.62 7.82
CA GLY A 688 80.49 62.40 7.60
C GLY A 688 81.01 62.95 6.26
N VAL A 689 80.19 62.90 5.20
CA VAL A 689 80.53 63.45 3.88
C VAL A 689 80.48 64.99 3.87
N GLU A 690 79.62 65.62 4.67
CA GLU A 690 79.63 67.09 4.81
C GLU A 690 80.85 67.63 5.57
N THR A 691 81.56 66.80 6.34
CA THR A 691 82.79 67.22 7.04
C THR A 691 84.08 67.18 6.20
N GLU A 692 84.10 66.54 5.02
CA GLU A 692 85.26 66.55 4.11
C GLU A 692 85.15 67.57 2.96
N GLY A 693 84.08 68.37 2.94
CA GLY A 693 83.76 69.30 1.83
C GLY A 693 83.89 70.79 2.10
N VAL A 694 84.55 71.24 3.18
CA VAL A 694 84.85 72.67 3.39
C VAL A 694 86.31 72.86 3.85
N SER A 695 87.21 73.05 2.89
CA SER A 695 88.50 73.76 3.09
C SER A 695 88.48 75.07 2.33
#